data_AF-A0A939Z5U8-F1
#
_entry.id   AF-A0A939Z5U8-F1
#
_cell.length_a   1.000
_cell.length_b   1.000
_cell.length_c   1.000
_cell.angle_alpha   90.00
_cell.angle_beta   90.00
_cell.angle_gamma   90.00
#
_symmetry.space_group_name_H-M   'P 1'
#
loop_
_entity.id
_entity.type
_entity.pdbx_description
1 polymer ?
#
loop_
_entity_poly.entity_id
_entity_poly.type
_entity_poly.pdbx_seq_one_letter_code
_entity_poly.pdbx_strand_id
1 'polypeptide(L)'
;MKKTVCALLAVLLFLPTVSVSSSAKSGVKKTVKVYDNMSYHFADLNSGRVDIPISSSKPGRKTASKNSLPDSFDSRDYGCITPVKDQGNTGLCWAMAAVGALEADCVKKGFTTLENTDFSEAHLAWAAYTESGIDIDVNSGESVKITDNDPFDSGGFDDYAVGALVKGCGIADEKDFPLNIDDTSLMGNYPPYSYYTDNGLVIGEAVKLDGDMDAVKEWISAHGAVTMSYFASMGGYYREYELPGGERAVSYYYGSASFGADHIVTVIGWDDNFSKEYFRRTPSTDGAWLVKGSYGENFGVDGYYWVSYCEPSIVDFYGYSVKQKDYDYIYTYNGVPYETALEINGSPSATYAEIFEINTDENLLEAGVYTVNNNTDISVTVYEMPAGADSPSQGEEIARTNSAAAVQGWHRVAFDTPVTLSADGVYCVRVTVTSYSGAAYIPLENSGSARFNYTSSPGRSFYIDENGEWADSYSLGGDAFINIYTACRHTPAYRKDCSAPSCTQSGYSGDLFCPDCEKTLASGEIIPPSHTDIQGDGICDICGAVDEAAHNAYLLNSAAITVPEGKNIRYGFRASITAKVSELPDGYYIRWFSGDTPLGEKGKTECTLVTDPLEADGTFIVKITDSAGNPVDTANIEKSVTISVDSGFFARFISFILLIFARISGKDIIEI
;
A
#
# COMPACT_ATOMS: atom_id res chain seq x y z
N MET A 1 97.85 3.34 -26.11
CA MET A 1 98.38 4.70 -26.37
C MET A 1 97.19 5.61 -26.68
N LYS A 2 96.90 6.58 -25.78
CA LYS A 2 96.09 7.83 -25.93
C LYS A 2 94.65 7.71 -26.49
N LYS A 3 93.59 7.91 -25.68
CA LYS A 3 92.94 9.22 -25.33
C LYS A 3 92.42 9.95 -26.61
N THR A 4 91.20 10.46 -26.79
CA THR A 4 90.16 11.11 -25.95
C THR A 4 89.03 11.52 -26.94
N VAL A 5 87.74 11.22 -26.74
CA VAL A 5 86.67 12.05 -26.11
C VAL A 5 85.80 12.92 -27.07
N CYS A 6 84.48 12.76 -26.88
CA CYS A 6 83.33 13.68 -27.01
C CYS A 6 82.45 13.79 -28.28
N ALA A 7 81.19 13.33 -28.08
CA ALA A 7 79.88 13.93 -28.44
C ALA A 7 79.60 14.17 -29.94
N LEU A 8 78.76 13.40 -30.65
CA LEU A 8 77.45 12.79 -30.39
C LEU A 8 76.31 13.82 -30.18
N LEU A 9 75.34 13.74 -31.10
CA LEU A 9 74.02 14.39 -31.21
C LEU A 9 73.92 15.73 -31.97
N ALA A 10 73.70 15.64 -33.28
CA ALA A 10 72.71 16.46 -33.98
C ALA A 10 72.30 15.80 -35.31
N VAL A 11 70.99 15.81 -35.58
CA VAL A 11 70.32 15.54 -36.87
C VAL A 11 70.22 14.07 -37.28
N LEU A 12 69.02 13.49 -37.16
CA LEU A 12 68.39 12.66 -38.20
C LEU A 12 66.92 12.34 -37.85
N LEU A 13 66.04 12.71 -38.79
CA LEU A 13 64.71 12.15 -39.07
C LEU A 13 63.53 12.59 -38.17
N PHE A 14 62.93 13.72 -38.55
CA PHE A 14 61.51 13.98 -38.37
C PHE A 14 60.70 13.06 -39.30
N LEU A 15 60.19 11.97 -38.76
CA LEU A 15 58.95 11.33 -39.22
C LEU A 15 57.98 11.45 -38.05
N PRO A 16 56.78 12.03 -38.22
CA PRO A 16 55.79 12.01 -37.15
C PRO A 16 55.46 10.54 -36.89
N THR A 17 55.80 10.08 -35.70
CA THR A 17 55.15 8.94 -35.10
C THR A 17 53.66 9.26 -35.13
N VAL A 18 52.92 8.59 -36.00
CA VAL A 18 51.49 8.40 -35.77
C VAL A 18 51.43 7.60 -34.47
N SER A 19 51.24 8.30 -33.36
CA SER A 19 50.59 7.71 -32.21
C SER A 19 49.22 7.28 -32.72
N VAL A 20 49.09 6.00 -33.04
CA VAL A 20 47.77 5.38 -33.03
C VAL A 20 47.34 5.45 -31.58
N SER A 21 46.68 6.54 -31.18
CA SER A 21 45.84 6.52 -30.00
C SER A 21 44.71 5.56 -30.31
N SER A 22 44.90 4.29 -29.95
CA SER A 22 43.78 3.39 -29.73
C SER A 22 43.01 3.92 -28.52
N SER A 23 42.25 5.00 -28.69
CA SER A 23 41.07 5.20 -27.87
C SER A 23 40.08 4.15 -28.36
N ALA A 24 40.18 2.94 -27.79
CA ALA A 24 39.02 2.08 -27.76
C ALA A 24 37.93 2.95 -27.11
N LYS A 25 36.91 3.34 -27.87
CA LYS A 25 35.70 3.88 -27.26
C LYS A 25 35.24 2.79 -26.30
N SER A 26 35.28 3.03 -24.99
CA SER A 26 34.61 2.13 -24.04
C SER A 26 33.17 1.97 -24.52
N GLY A 27 32.67 0.74 -24.46
CA GLY A 27 31.28 0.45 -24.83
C GLY A 27 30.28 1.12 -23.89
N VAL A 28 30.77 1.67 -22.77
CA VAL A 28 29.98 2.37 -21.75
C VAL A 28 29.93 3.86 -22.06
N LYS A 29 28.71 4.42 -22.12
CA LYS A 29 28.50 5.87 -22.19
C LYS A 29 27.70 6.32 -20.96
N LYS A 30 28.25 7.30 -20.26
CA LYS A 30 27.57 8.00 -19.16
C LYS A 30 26.99 9.30 -19.68
N THR A 31 25.70 9.51 -19.48
CA THR A 31 25.04 10.79 -19.74
C THR A 31 24.42 11.29 -18.45
N VAL A 32 24.72 12.54 -18.07
CA VAL A 32 24.27 13.15 -16.82
C VAL A 32 23.09 14.09 -17.08
N LYS A 33 22.20 14.21 -16.10
CA LYS A 33 21.15 15.23 -16.12
C LYS A 33 21.77 16.62 -15.95
N VAL A 34 21.33 17.53 -16.80
CA VAL A 34 21.60 18.96 -16.72
C VAL A 34 20.27 19.67 -16.56
N TYR A 35 20.06 20.19 -15.37
CA TYR A 35 18.85 20.90 -15.00
C TYR A 35 18.92 22.36 -15.46
N ASP A 36 17.88 22.81 -16.16
CA ASP A 36 17.74 24.17 -16.65
C ASP A 36 16.25 24.53 -16.78
N ASN A 37 15.87 25.71 -16.29
CA ASN A 37 14.52 26.28 -16.36
C ASN A 37 13.39 25.27 -16.05
N MET A 38 13.32 24.78 -14.81
CA MET A 38 12.31 23.83 -14.32
C MET A 38 12.16 22.52 -15.12
N SER A 39 13.18 22.16 -15.92
CA SER A 39 13.29 20.87 -16.58
C SER A 39 14.74 20.35 -16.55
N TYR A 40 14.98 19.18 -17.14
CA TYR A 40 16.33 18.68 -17.37
C TYR A 40 16.48 18.10 -18.79
N HIS A 41 17.73 18.07 -19.26
CA HIS A 41 18.13 17.33 -20.45
C HIS A 41 19.37 16.50 -20.14
N PHE A 42 19.66 15.49 -20.97
CA PHE A 42 20.87 14.69 -20.81
C PHE A 42 22.05 15.33 -21.56
N ALA A 43 23.25 15.20 -20.99
CA ALA A 43 24.49 15.59 -21.64
C ALA A 43 25.60 14.56 -21.40
N ASP A 44 26.40 14.31 -22.43
CA ASP A 44 27.70 13.65 -22.30
C ASP A 44 28.74 14.74 -22.02
N LEU A 45 29.49 14.58 -20.93
CA LEU A 45 30.52 15.51 -20.49
C LEU A 45 31.56 15.83 -21.59
N ASN A 46 31.72 14.95 -22.58
CA ASN A 46 32.66 15.12 -23.68
C ASN A 46 32.02 15.59 -25.00
N SER A 47 30.71 15.39 -25.20
CA SER A 47 30.05 15.64 -26.50
C SER A 47 28.85 16.59 -26.45
N GLY A 48 28.47 17.08 -25.27
CA GLY A 48 27.40 18.06 -25.08
C GLY A 48 26.03 17.40 -24.92
N ARG A 49 24.96 18.12 -25.25
CA ARG A 49 23.58 17.64 -25.11
C ARG A 49 23.36 16.34 -25.90
N VAL A 50 22.73 15.37 -25.25
CA VAL A 50 22.32 14.08 -25.80
C VAL A 50 20.81 13.99 -25.72
N ASP A 51 20.16 13.79 -26.85
CA ASP A 51 18.72 13.53 -26.89
C ASP A 51 18.51 12.01 -26.75
N ILE A 52 17.96 11.59 -25.60
CA ILE A 52 17.54 10.20 -25.42
C ILE A 52 16.26 9.99 -26.24
N PRO A 53 16.22 9.01 -27.16
CA PRO A 53 15.01 8.75 -27.93
C PRO A 53 13.86 8.31 -27.01
N ILE A 54 12.79 9.11 -27.00
CA ILE A 54 11.55 8.84 -26.26
C ILE A 54 10.38 8.43 -27.19
N SER A 55 10.55 8.52 -28.51
CA SER A 55 9.48 8.21 -29.47
C SER A 55 9.80 6.99 -30.33
N SER A 56 9.42 5.80 -29.87
CA SER A 56 9.10 4.69 -30.75
C SER A 56 7.98 3.85 -30.15
N SER A 57 7.00 3.46 -30.96
CA SER A 57 5.95 2.52 -30.55
C SER A 57 6.46 1.08 -30.62
N LYS A 58 6.19 0.27 -29.60
CA LYS A 58 6.48 -1.17 -29.60
C LYS A 58 5.90 -1.86 -30.86
N PRO A 59 6.69 -2.60 -31.67
CA PRO A 59 6.20 -3.31 -32.83
C PRO A 59 5.08 -4.30 -32.46
N GLY A 60 3.93 -4.21 -33.15
CA GLY A 60 2.81 -5.13 -32.92
C GLY A 60 1.87 -4.76 -31.77
N ARG A 61 2.14 -3.68 -31.01
CA ARG A 61 1.12 -3.05 -30.15
C ARG A 61 0.08 -2.43 -31.09
N LYS A 62 -1.03 -3.14 -31.34
CA LYS A 62 -2.23 -2.47 -31.82
C LYS A 62 -2.50 -1.41 -30.76
N THR A 63 -2.44 -0.13 -31.13
CA THR A 63 -3.03 0.89 -30.29
C THR A 63 -4.41 0.38 -29.93
N ALA A 64 -4.70 0.25 -28.63
CA ALA A 64 -6.09 0.06 -28.21
C ALA A 64 -6.88 1.13 -28.98
N SER A 65 -8.07 0.78 -29.52
CA SER A 65 -8.87 1.76 -30.24
C SER A 65 -8.89 3.01 -29.38
N LYS A 66 -8.26 4.11 -29.84
CA LYS A 66 -8.30 5.38 -29.13
C LYS A 66 -9.78 5.60 -28.88
N ASN A 67 -10.23 5.46 -27.64
CA ASN A 67 -11.51 6.01 -27.28
C ASN A 67 -11.35 7.48 -27.68
N SER A 68 -12.19 7.98 -28.57
CA SER A 68 -12.08 9.36 -29.01
C SER A 68 -12.15 10.22 -27.76
N LEU A 69 -11.01 10.80 -27.37
CA LEU A 69 -10.95 11.73 -26.25
C LEU A 69 -11.95 12.85 -26.55
N PRO A 70 -12.68 13.34 -25.54
CA PRO A 70 -13.58 14.46 -25.78
C PRO A 70 -12.77 15.71 -26.16
N ASP A 71 -13.39 16.59 -26.94
CA ASP A 71 -12.77 17.86 -27.34
C ASP A 71 -12.48 18.75 -26.11
N SER A 72 -13.19 18.55 -25.00
CA SER A 72 -12.92 19.21 -23.72
C SER A 72 -13.15 18.27 -22.54
N PHE A 73 -12.45 18.54 -21.44
CA PHE A 73 -12.55 17.79 -20.20
C PHE A 73 -12.17 18.67 -19.01
N ASP A 74 -12.92 18.57 -17.93
CA ASP A 74 -12.65 19.27 -16.67
C ASP A 74 -12.77 18.29 -15.50
N SER A 75 -11.66 18.02 -14.81
CA SER A 75 -11.66 17.10 -13.66
C SER A 75 -12.52 17.58 -12.49
N ARG A 76 -12.89 18.86 -12.42
CA ARG A 76 -13.79 19.39 -11.38
C ARG A 76 -15.20 18.80 -11.51
N ASP A 77 -15.64 18.49 -12.73
CA ASP A 77 -16.94 17.85 -12.99
C ASP A 77 -17.02 16.42 -12.40
N TYR A 78 -15.87 15.84 -12.08
CA TYR A 78 -15.75 14.51 -11.48
C TYR A 78 -15.51 14.55 -9.96
N GLY A 79 -15.49 15.74 -9.36
CA GLY A 79 -15.39 15.91 -7.91
C GLY A 79 -14.06 15.46 -7.29
N CYS A 80 -12.99 15.39 -8.10
CA CYS A 80 -11.68 14.93 -7.63
C CYS A 80 -10.64 16.04 -7.46
N ILE A 81 -10.98 17.31 -7.72
CA ILE A 81 -10.03 18.43 -7.59
C ILE A 81 -10.26 19.17 -6.27
N THR A 82 -9.31 19.06 -5.35
CA THR A 82 -9.25 19.81 -4.08
C THR A 82 -9.16 21.32 -4.30
N PRO A 83 -9.54 22.15 -3.30
CA PRO A 83 -9.44 23.61 -3.36
C PRO A 83 -8.04 24.12 -3.72
N VAL A 84 -7.97 25.36 -4.24
CA VAL A 84 -6.71 26.01 -4.59
C VAL A 84 -6.01 26.52 -3.34
N LYS A 85 -4.73 26.18 -3.20
CA LYS A 85 -3.86 26.65 -2.11
C LYS A 85 -3.04 27.87 -2.55
N ASP A 86 -2.39 28.53 -1.59
CA ASP A 86 -1.55 29.70 -1.82
C ASP A 86 -0.12 29.41 -1.33
N GLN A 87 0.86 29.46 -2.23
CA GLN A 87 2.27 29.29 -1.90
C GLN A 87 2.91 30.56 -1.31
N GLY A 88 2.20 31.71 -1.36
CA GLY A 88 2.75 32.99 -0.95
C GLY A 88 4.02 33.36 -1.70
N ASN A 89 5.05 33.78 -0.97
CA ASN A 89 6.34 34.17 -1.53
C ASN A 89 7.38 33.04 -1.57
N THR A 90 6.96 31.79 -1.29
CA THR A 90 7.86 30.62 -1.29
C THR A 90 8.16 30.13 -2.70
N GLY A 91 9.21 29.32 -2.83
CA GLY A 91 9.59 28.57 -4.04
C GLY A 91 8.82 27.26 -4.25
N LEU A 92 7.67 27.05 -3.59
CA LEU A 92 6.99 25.75 -3.48
C LEU A 92 6.06 25.35 -4.63
N CYS A 93 6.04 26.07 -5.75
CA CYS A 93 5.15 25.74 -6.88
C CYS A 93 5.26 24.26 -7.33
N TRP A 94 6.44 23.66 -7.26
CA TRP A 94 6.67 22.25 -7.60
C TRP A 94 6.04 21.28 -6.61
N ALA A 95 6.13 21.54 -5.32
CA ALA A 95 5.46 20.74 -4.30
C ALA A 95 3.94 20.91 -4.42
N MET A 96 3.46 22.14 -4.62
CA MET A 96 2.03 22.44 -4.84
C MET A 96 1.46 21.69 -6.05
N ALA A 97 2.17 21.70 -7.17
CA ALA A 97 1.73 21.04 -8.39
C ALA A 97 1.65 19.51 -8.21
N ALA A 98 2.71 18.92 -7.64
CA ALA A 98 2.79 17.48 -7.38
C ALA A 98 1.74 17.02 -6.37
N VAL A 99 1.59 17.73 -5.25
CA VAL A 99 0.54 17.46 -4.25
C VAL A 99 -0.84 17.58 -4.88
N GLY A 100 -1.12 18.64 -5.64
CA GLY A 100 -2.40 18.79 -6.33
C GLY A 100 -2.73 17.62 -7.26
N ALA A 101 -1.73 17.04 -7.92
CA ALA A 101 -1.91 15.85 -8.76
C ALA A 101 -2.12 14.57 -7.95
N LEU A 102 -1.39 14.40 -6.84
CA LEU A 102 -1.54 13.27 -5.91
C LEU A 102 -2.92 13.28 -5.21
N GLU A 103 -3.37 14.45 -4.74
CA GLU A 103 -4.70 14.64 -4.17
C GLU A 103 -5.78 14.26 -5.20
N ALA A 104 -5.63 14.72 -6.44
CA ALA A 104 -6.58 14.43 -7.51
C ALA A 104 -6.75 12.93 -7.76
N ASP A 105 -5.64 12.20 -7.90
CA ASP A 105 -5.68 10.76 -8.11
C ASP A 105 -6.23 10.01 -6.89
N CYS A 106 -5.85 10.44 -5.68
CA CYS A 106 -6.30 9.82 -4.43
C CYS A 106 -7.82 9.93 -4.25
N VAL A 107 -8.40 11.12 -4.47
CA VAL A 107 -9.85 11.35 -4.42
C VAL A 107 -10.54 10.58 -5.54
N LYS A 108 -9.99 10.61 -6.76
CA LYS A 108 -10.59 9.95 -7.93
C LYS A 108 -10.68 8.42 -7.78
N LYS A 109 -9.68 7.81 -7.13
CA LYS A 109 -9.69 6.38 -6.78
C LYS A 109 -10.59 6.05 -5.58
N GLY A 110 -11.09 7.05 -4.88
CA GLY A 110 -11.93 6.87 -3.69
C GLY A 110 -11.16 6.38 -2.47
N PHE A 111 -9.84 6.57 -2.42
CA PHE A 111 -9.04 6.28 -1.23
C PHE A 111 -9.30 7.28 -0.11
N THR A 112 -9.76 8.47 -0.49
CA THR A 112 -10.16 9.58 0.38
C THR A 112 -11.35 10.32 -0.25
N THR A 113 -11.86 11.32 0.45
CA THR A 113 -12.92 12.22 -0.01
C THR A 113 -12.38 13.64 -0.15
N LEU A 114 -13.00 14.45 -1.03
CA LEU A 114 -12.63 15.86 -1.22
C LEU A 114 -12.50 16.65 0.11
N GLU A 115 -13.41 16.42 1.06
CA GLU A 115 -13.44 17.10 2.36
C GLU A 115 -12.34 16.68 3.34
N ASN A 116 -11.73 15.50 3.12
CA ASN A 116 -10.72 14.90 4.01
C ASN A 116 -9.34 14.82 3.34
N THR A 117 -9.16 15.50 2.21
CA THR A 117 -7.92 15.47 1.44
C THR A 117 -7.28 16.84 1.46
N ASP A 118 -6.16 16.91 2.16
CA ASP A 118 -5.30 18.08 2.22
C ASP A 118 -3.90 17.57 2.59
N PHE A 119 -3.05 17.37 1.58
CA PHE A 119 -1.68 16.89 1.78
C PHE A 119 -0.70 18.05 1.91
N SER A 120 0.40 17.82 2.63
CA SER A 120 1.39 18.84 2.96
C SER A 120 2.44 19.04 1.87
N GLU A 121 2.42 20.21 1.22
CA GLU A 121 3.50 20.65 0.35
C GLU A 121 4.80 20.90 1.13
N ALA A 122 4.68 21.36 2.38
CA ALA A 122 5.82 21.60 3.26
C ALA A 122 6.58 20.31 3.58
N HIS A 123 5.86 19.22 3.83
CA HIS A 123 6.45 17.90 4.06
C HIS A 123 7.17 17.37 2.82
N LEU A 124 6.53 17.44 1.64
CA LEU A 124 7.13 17.00 0.39
C LEU A 124 8.43 17.77 0.09
N ALA A 125 8.40 19.09 0.23
CA ALA A 125 9.57 19.94 0.02
C ALA A 125 10.70 19.64 1.01
N TRP A 126 10.36 19.55 2.30
CA TRP A 126 11.33 19.18 3.33
C TRP A 126 11.93 17.80 3.09
N ALA A 127 11.12 16.78 2.76
CA ALA A 127 11.58 15.40 2.55
C ALA A 127 12.49 15.25 1.31
N ALA A 128 12.27 16.06 0.27
CA ALA A 128 13.12 16.05 -0.92
C ALA A 128 14.52 16.65 -0.67
N TYR A 129 14.61 17.65 0.20
CA TYR A 129 15.84 18.41 0.47
C TYR A 129 16.62 17.95 1.70
N THR A 130 15.94 17.31 2.66
CA THR A 130 16.54 16.91 3.92
C THR A 130 17.43 15.70 3.70
N GLU A 131 18.65 15.78 4.25
CA GLU A 131 19.55 14.63 4.33
C GLU A 131 18.81 13.45 4.93
N SER A 132 18.81 12.35 4.20
CA SER A 132 18.39 11.05 4.69
C SER A 132 19.28 10.66 5.88
N GLY A 133 19.04 11.23 7.06
CA GLY A 133 19.38 10.63 8.35
C GLY A 133 18.43 9.46 8.64
N ILE A 134 18.10 8.71 7.59
CA ILE A 134 17.29 7.52 7.67
C ILE A 134 18.09 6.54 8.52
N ASP A 135 17.45 6.00 9.55
CA ASP A 135 17.81 4.74 10.18
C ASP A 135 17.58 3.62 9.13
N ILE A 136 18.25 3.73 7.97
CA ILE A 136 18.52 2.59 7.09
C ILE A 136 19.39 1.78 8.00
N ASP A 137 18.91 0.61 8.39
CA ASP A 137 19.58 -0.26 9.34
C ASP A 137 21.10 -0.10 9.28
N VAL A 138 21.66 0.29 10.42
CA VAL A 138 23.04 0.62 10.73
C VAL A 138 24.05 -0.15 9.86
N ASN A 139 24.39 0.37 8.68
CA ASN A 139 25.66 0.13 7.95
C ASN A 139 25.84 0.90 6.61
N SER A 140 24.88 1.70 6.11
CA SER A 140 25.08 2.36 4.80
C SER A 140 26.00 3.59 4.84
N GLY A 141 25.96 4.41 5.89
CA GLY A 141 26.86 5.55 6.07
C GLY A 141 26.67 6.70 5.06
N GLU A 142 25.51 6.78 4.42
CA GLU A 142 25.26 7.71 3.32
C GLU A 142 24.55 8.97 3.80
N SER A 143 25.07 10.13 3.36
CA SER A 143 24.43 11.44 3.55
C SER A 143 24.17 12.05 2.18
N VAL A 144 22.92 12.37 1.89
CA VAL A 144 22.53 12.92 0.59
C VAL A 144 21.91 14.29 0.77
N LYS A 145 22.51 15.33 0.20
CA LYS A 145 22.05 16.71 0.36
C LYS A 145 21.84 17.38 -1.00
N ILE A 146 20.67 17.99 -1.20
CA ILE A 146 20.49 19.01 -2.24
C ILE A 146 21.32 20.22 -1.80
N THR A 147 22.26 20.68 -2.62
CA THR A 147 23.23 21.71 -2.21
C THR A 147 22.62 23.10 -2.00
N ASP A 148 21.36 23.30 -2.40
CA ASP A 148 20.61 24.52 -2.17
C ASP A 148 20.19 24.64 -0.69
N ASN A 149 20.21 25.86 -0.15
CA ASN A 149 20.23 26.06 1.31
C ASN A 149 18.86 26.07 1.98
N ASP A 150 17.77 26.29 1.24
CA ASP A 150 16.42 26.39 1.82
C ASP A 150 15.40 25.57 1.01
N PRO A 151 14.81 24.49 1.58
CA PRO A 151 13.82 23.65 0.90
C PRO A 151 12.56 24.40 0.47
N PHE A 152 12.27 25.54 1.09
CA PHE A 152 11.03 26.29 0.87
C PHE A 152 11.22 27.44 -0.13
N ASP A 153 12.45 27.91 -0.36
CA ASP A 153 12.73 29.05 -1.25
C ASP A 153 13.56 28.69 -2.50
N SER A 154 14.23 27.55 -2.53
CA SER A 154 15.18 27.23 -3.61
C SER A 154 14.55 26.79 -4.94
N GLY A 155 13.23 26.64 -4.99
CA GLY A 155 12.52 26.06 -6.14
C GLY A 155 12.62 24.54 -6.18
N GLY A 156 12.23 23.90 -7.28
CA GLY A 156 12.29 22.44 -7.41
C GLY A 156 11.72 21.94 -8.74
N PHE A 157 11.67 20.62 -8.89
CA PHE A 157 11.29 19.91 -10.11
C PHE A 157 10.42 18.70 -9.73
N ASP A 158 9.64 18.16 -10.68
CA ASP A 158 8.91 16.90 -10.45
C ASP A 158 9.84 15.75 -10.04
N ASP A 159 11.07 15.70 -10.59
CA ASP A 159 12.09 14.73 -10.18
C ASP A 159 12.39 14.80 -8.67
N TYR A 160 12.38 16.00 -8.06
CA TYR A 160 12.63 16.16 -6.62
C TYR A 160 11.48 15.55 -5.81
N ALA A 161 10.24 15.75 -6.29
CA ALA A 161 9.08 15.12 -5.70
C ALA A 161 9.17 13.59 -5.83
N VAL A 162 9.52 13.07 -7.01
CA VAL A 162 9.72 11.62 -7.22
C VAL A 162 10.75 11.06 -6.25
N GLY A 163 11.90 11.73 -6.10
CA GLY A 163 12.94 11.32 -5.17
C GLY A 163 12.44 11.13 -3.73
N ALA A 164 11.60 12.04 -3.23
CA ALA A 164 10.97 11.90 -1.91
C ALA A 164 9.90 10.81 -1.88
N LEU A 165 9.01 10.79 -2.88
CA LEU A 165 7.83 9.91 -2.94
C LEU A 165 8.21 8.43 -2.97
N VAL A 166 9.25 8.04 -3.72
CA VAL A 166 9.66 6.61 -3.84
C VAL A 166 10.18 6.02 -2.53
N LYS A 167 10.61 6.88 -1.60
CA LYS A 167 11.06 6.54 -0.24
C LYS A 167 9.90 6.47 0.77
N GLY A 168 8.66 6.61 0.32
CA GLY A 168 7.47 6.59 1.19
C GLY A 168 7.20 7.93 1.91
N CYS A 169 7.77 9.03 1.42
CA CYS A 169 7.62 10.37 1.98
C CYS A 169 6.66 11.23 1.13
N GLY A 170 6.30 12.42 1.58
CA GLY A 170 5.72 13.48 0.74
C GLY A 170 4.20 13.46 0.53
N ILE A 171 3.51 12.37 0.87
CA ILE A 171 2.03 12.29 0.94
C ILE A 171 1.57 12.36 2.41
N ALA A 172 2.02 13.37 3.16
CA ALA A 172 1.61 13.56 4.56
C ALA A 172 0.40 14.49 4.63
N ASP A 173 -0.38 14.44 5.71
CA ASP A 173 -1.51 15.35 5.89
C ASP A 173 -1.02 16.77 6.26
N GLU A 174 -1.64 17.80 5.68
CA GLU A 174 -1.33 19.22 5.93
C GLU A 174 -1.48 19.60 7.41
N LYS A 175 -2.46 19.00 8.11
CA LYS A 175 -2.67 19.24 9.54
C LYS A 175 -1.46 18.88 10.42
N ASP A 176 -0.65 17.92 9.96
CA ASP A 176 0.51 17.41 10.70
C ASP A 176 1.79 18.19 10.35
N PHE A 177 1.85 18.73 9.12
CA PHE A 177 2.98 19.48 8.58
C PHE A 177 2.52 20.75 7.87
N PRO A 178 1.96 21.73 8.59
CA PRO A 178 1.28 22.85 7.96
C PRO A 178 2.22 23.75 7.18
N LEU A 179 1.79 24.15 5.99
CA LEU A 179 2.35 25.26 5.24
C LEU A 179 2.17 26.56 6.01
N ASN A 180 3.26 27.30 6.19
CA ASN A 180 3.25 28.62 6.79
C ASN A 180 3.89 29.66 5.87
N ILE A 181 3.05 30.28 5.04
CA ILE A 181 3.52 31.25 4.03
C ILE A 181 4.00 32.58 4.62
N ASP A 182 3.60 32.91 5.85
CA ASP A 182 4.00 34.14 6.53
C ASP A 182 5.35 34.00 7.25
N ASP A 183 5.69 32.78 7.67
CA ASP A 183 6.93 32.46 8.39
C ASP A 183 7.40 31.02 8.10
N THR A 184 8.23 30.87 7.06
CA THR A 184 8.79 29.58 6.65
C THR A 184 9.70 28.95 7.70
N SER A 185 10.17 29.70 8.71
CA SER A 185 10.98 29.14 9.81
C SER A 185 10.19 28.21 10.73
N LEU A 186 8.86 28.25 10.64
CA LEU A 186 7.96 27.32 11.33
C LEU A 186 7.82 25.98 10.60
N MET A 187 8.32 25.88 9.36
CA MET A 187 8.36 24.66 8.57
C MET A 187 9.72 23.98 8.69
N GLY A 188 9.75 22.65 8.51
CA GLY A 188 11.00 21.88 8.40
C GLY A 188 11.71 21.54 9.72
N ASN A 189 11.22 22.02 10.87
CA ASN A 189 11.65 21.55 12.19
C ASN A 189 10.83 20.33 12.64
N TYR A 190 10.81 19.31 11.78
CA TYR A 190 10.05 18.09 12.02
C TYR A 190 10.88 17.06 12.77
N PRO A 191 10.29 16.30 13.71
CA PRO A 191 11.00 15.21 14.37
C PRO A 191 11.56 14.20 13.37
N PRO A 192 12.68 13.51 13.65
CA PRO A 192 13.32 12.58 12.71
C PRO A 192 12.39 11.46 12.18
N TYR A 193 11.46 10.97 12.99
CA TYR A 193 10.47 9.95 12.61
C TYR A 193 9.38 10.46 11.66
N SER A 194 9.33 11.76 11.40
CA SER A 194 8.35 12.40 10.51
C SER A 194 8.68 12.20 9.03
N TYR A 195 9.72 11.43 8.70
CA TYR A 195 10.14 11.21 7.32
C TYR A 195 9.06 10.47 6.53
N TYR A 196 8.53 9.39 7.11
CA TYR A 196 7.53 8.56 6.46
C TYR A 196 6.12 9.11 6.64
N THR A 197 5.29 8.81 5.66
CA THR A 197 3.87 9.11 5.68
C THR A 197 3.09 8.03 6.43
N ASP A 198 2.28 8.45 7.40
CA ASP A 198 1.52 7.55 8.27
C ASP A 198 0.01 7.50 7.92
N ASN A 199 -0.43 8.21 6.88
CA ASN A 199 -1.82 8.19 6.43
C ASN A 199 -2.19 6.97 5.57
N GLY A 200 -1.27 6.02 5.40
CA GLY A 200 -1.49 4.77 4.66
C GLY A 200 -1.55 4.94 3.14
N LEU A 201 -1.06 6.07 2.61
CA LEU A 201 -0.98 6.35 1.17
C LEU A 201 0.47 6.43 0.72
N VAL A 202 0.76 5.88 -0.46
CA VAL A 202 2.12 5.81 -1.03
C VAL A 202 2.08 6.04 -2.53
N ILE A 203 3.23 6.37 -3.12
CA ILE A 203 3.32 6.48 -4.58
C ILE A 203 3.15 5.12 -5.27
N GLY A 204 2.27 5.10 -6.27
CA GLY A 204 2.11 4.01 -7.23
C GLY A 204 3.01 4.20 -8.44
N GLU A 205 2.75 5.22 -9.25
CA GLU A 205 3.55 5.53 -10.43
C GLU A 205 3.84 7.03 -10.51
N ALA A 206 4.99 7.39 -11.09
CA ALA A 206 5.30 8.76 -11.48
C ALA A 206 5.92 8.74 -12.88
N VAL A 207 5.19 9.21 -13.89
CA VAL A 207 5.57 9.06 -15.31
C VAL A 207 5.71 10.39 -16.02
N LYS A 208 6.67 10.48 -16.93
CA LYS A 208 6.94 11.69 -17.71
C LYS A 208 6.31 11.61 -19.10
N LEU A 209 5.27 12.40 -19.32
CA LEU A 209 4.33 12.32 -20.46
C LEU A 209 4.73 13.25 -21.63
N ASP A 210 5.95 13.77 -21.63
CA ASP A 210 6.44 14.71 -22.62
C ASP A 210 6.32 14.21 -24.06
N GLY A 211 5.92 15.12 -24.95
CA GLY A 211 5.87 14.89 -26.39
C GLY A 211 4.64 14.12 -26.89
N ASP A 212 3.70 13.74 -26.00
CA ASP A 212 2.45 13.07 -26.37
C ASP A 212 1.24 13.72 -25.66
N MET A 213 0.59 14.67 -26.35
CA MET A 213 -0.58 15.37 -25.83
C MET A 213 -1.76 14.44 -25.56
N ASP A 214 -1.92 13.38 -26.36
CA ASP A 214 -3.01 12.42 -26.13
C ASP A 214 -2.74 11.61 -24.86
N ALA A 215 -1.48 11.21 -24.61
CA ALA A 215 -1.11 10.55 -23.36
C ALA A 215 -1.34 11.44 -22.12
N VAL A 216 -1.06 12.75 -22.24
CA VAL A 216 -1.38 13.73 -21.18
C VAL A 216 -2.89 13.76 -20.90
N LYS A 217 -3.71 13.90 -21.95
CA LYS A 217 -5.18 13.92 -21.83
C LYS A 217 -5.75 12.61 -21.29
N GLU A 218 -5.21 11.47 -21.74
CA GLU A 218 -5.56 10.14 -21.22
C GLU A 218 -5.23 10.04 -19.73
N TRP A 219 -4.06 10.55 -19.29
CA TRP A 219 -3.68 10.56 -17.88
C TRP A 219 -4.61 11.43 -17.05
N ILE A 220 -4.90 12.67 -17.47
CA ILE A 220 -5.86 13.56 -16.79
C ILE A 220 -7.23 12.87 -16.68
N SER A 221 -7.69 12.23 -17.76
CA SER A 221 -8.95 11.49 -17.78
C SER A 221 -8.99 10.33 -16.80
N ALA A 222 -7.87 9.63 -16.59
CA ALA A 222 -7.77 8.46 -15.71
C ALA A 222 -7.46 8.81 -14.25
N HIS A 223 -6.58 9.78 -14.02
CA HIS A 223 -5.97 10.11 -12.72
C HIS A 223 -6.39 11.49 -12.19
N GLY A 224 -7.03 12.31 -13.02
CA GLY A 224 -7.58 13.61 -12.62
C GLY A 224 -6.64 14.79 -12.90
N ALA A 225 -5.32 14.58 -12.88
CA ALA A 225 -4.39 15.66 -13.14
C ALA A 225 -3.00 15.18 -13.58
N VAL A 226 -2.23 16.11 -14.15
CA VAL A 226 -0.79 16.03 -14.36
C VAL A 226 -0.15 17.35 -13.89
N THR A 227 1.16 17.40 -13.72
CA THR A 227 1.90 18.66 -13.59
C THR A 227 2.32 19.17 -14.97
N MET A 228 2.62 20.46 -15.08
CA MET A 228 3.17 21.09 -16.28
C MET A 228 4.01 22.30 -15.88
N SER A 229 5.24 22.39 -16.39
CA SER A 229 6.10 23.57 -16.22
C SER A 229 5.97 24.53 -17.40
N TYR A 230 5.98 25.84 -17.13
CA TYR A 230 5.99 26.89 -18.15
C TYR A 230 6.57 28.19 -17.59
N PHE A 231 6.82 29.18 -18.45
CA PHE A 231 7.21 30.52 -18.01
C PHE A 231 5.95 31.30 -17.63
N ALA A 232 5.81 31.74 -16.37
CA ALA A 232 4.64 32.44 -15.84
C ALA A 232 4.91 33.94 -15.64
N SER A 233 4.85 34.71 -16.73
CA SER A 233 5.08 36.16 -16.65
C SER A 233 3.92 36.92 -16.00
N MET A 234 4.20 37.55 -14.85
CA MET A 234 3.28 38.50 -14.20
C MET A 234 3.18 39.86 -14.92
N GLY A 235 3.88 40.04 -16.05
CA GLY A 235 3.95 41.28 -16.83
C GLY A 235 2.73 41.61 -17.70
N GLY A 236 1.53 41.15 -17.33
CA GLY A 236 0.28 41.48 -18.04
C GLY A 236 -0.06 40.58 -19.24
N TYR A 237 0.32 39.31 -19.18
CA TYR A 237 0.00 38.27 -20.16
C TYR A 237 -1.24 37.46 -19.82
N TYR A 238 -1.66 37.50 -18.56
CA TYR A 238 -2.97 37.06 -18.12
C TYR A 238 -4.03 38.01 -18.63
N ARG A 239 -5.11 37.47 -19.18
CA ARG A 239 -6.27 38.22 -19.63
C ARG A 239 -7.54 37.63 -19.05
N GLU A 240 -8.30 38.48 -18.38
CA GLU A 240 -9.66 38.18 -17.94
C GLU A 240 -10.66 38.47 -19.07
N TYR A 241 -11.67 37.61 -19.19
CA TYR A 241 -12.76 37.75 -20.14
C TYR A 241 -14.01 37.02 -19.65
N GLU A 242 -15.15 37.34 -20.27
CA GLU A 242 -16.42 36.65 -20.06
C GLU A 242 -16.68 35.73 -21.26
N LEU A 243 -16.86 34.44 -20.99
CA LEU A 243 -17.21 33.41 -21.97
C LEU A 243 -18.67 33.59 -22.44
N PRO A 244 -19.02 33.07 -23.63
CA PRO A 244 -20.41 32.95 -24.06
C PRO A 244 -21.21 32.14 -23.03
N GLY A 245 -22.13 32.80 -22.32
CA GLY A 245 -22.84 32.19 -21.18
C GLY A 245 -22.70 32.98 -19.88
N GLY A 246 -21.80 33.97 -19.82
CA GLY A 246 -21.62 34.86 -18.66
C GLY A 246 -20.57 34.38 -17.66
N GLU A 247 -19.91 33.25 -17.92
CA GLU A 247 -18.86 32.70 -17.08
C GLU A 247 -17.57 33.51 -17.21
N ARG A 248 -16.91 33.80 -16.09
CA ARG A 248 -15.59 34.46 -16.12
C ARG A 248 -14.53 33.42 -16.40
N ALA A 249 -13.48 33.83 -17.10
CA ALA A 249 -12.28 33.03 -17.25
C ALA A 249 -11.04 33.92 -17.39
N VAL A 250 -9.90 33.36 -17.02
CA VAL A 250 -8.58 33.98 -17.20
C VAL A 250 -7.75 33.09 -18.10
N SER A 251 -7.02 33.68 -19.03
CA SER A 251 -6.15 32.95 -19.97
C SER A 251 -4.75 33.53 -20.03
N TYR A 252 -3.77 32.68 -20.33
CA TYR A 252 -2.35 33.00 -20.39
C TYR A 252 -1.72 32.54 -21.71
N TYR A 253 -1.00 33.46 -22.34
CA TYR A 253 -0.12 33.18 -23.46
C TYR A 253 0.97 34.24 -23.57
N TYR A 254 2.22 33.84 -23.38
CA TYR A 254 3.38 34.71 -23.55
C TYR A 254 3.86 34.72 -25.00
N GLY A 255 3.90 33.53 -25.61
CA GLY A 255 4.16 33.34 -27.04
C GLY A 255 5.62 33.53 -27.46
N SER A 256 6.56 33.32 -26.55
CA SER A 256 7.99 33.33 -26.87
C SER A 256 8.80 32.39 -25.96
N ALA A 257 9.72 31.62 -26.56
CA ALA A 257 10.69 30.80 -25.84
C ALA A 257 11.94 31.60 -25.38
N SER A 258 11.85 32.93 -25.29
CA SER A 258 12.98 33.77 -24.83
C SER A 258 13.37 33.54 -23.37
N PHE A 259 12.46 32.95 -22.59
CA PHE A 259 12.66 32.55 -21.21
C PHE A 259 12.23 31.10 -21.10
N GLY A 260 12.98 30.28 -20.34
CA GLY A 260 12.53 28.94 -20.00
C GLY A 260 11.51 28.97 -18.86
N ALA A 261 10.96 27.81 -18.52
CA ALA A 261 10.00 27.69 -17.45
C ALA A 261 10.54 28.14 -16.09
N ASP A 262 9.70 28.84 -15.33
CA ASP A 262 9.95 29.35 -13.98
C ASP A 262 8.79 29.10 -13.01
N HIS A 263 7.74 28.42 -13.49
CA HIS A 263 6.61 28.02 -12.68
C HIS A 263 6.09 26.64 -13.12
N ILE A 264 5.51 25.90 -12.18
CA ILE A 264 4.92 24.59 -12.42
C ILE A 264 3.56 24.53 -11.74
N VAL A 265 2.61 23.85 -12.39
CA VAL A 265 1.20 23.90 -12.03
C VAL A 265 0.53 22.55 -12.22
N THR A 266 -0.62 22.36 -11.59
CA THR A 266 -1.46 21.18 -11.81
C THR A 266 -2.40 21.42 -12.98
N VAL A 267 -2.28 20.66 -14.06
CA VAL A 267 -3.23 20.65 -15.19
C VAL A 267 -4.34 19.66 -14.90
N ILE A 268 -5.58 20.14 -14.91
CA ILE A 268 -6.77 19.39 -14.49
C ILE A 268 -7.77 19.18 -15.63
N GLY A 269 -7.43 19.59 -16.84
CA GLY A 269 -8.37 19.56 -17.96
C GLY A 269 -7.84 20.24 -19.21
N TRP A 270 -8.69 20.28 -20.22
CA TRP A 270 -8.38 20.89 -21.51
C TRP A 270 -9.65 21.28 -22.28
N ASP A 271 -9.50 22.13 -23.28
CA ASP A 271 -10.52 22.42 -24.29
C ASP A 271 -9.82 22.73 -25.62
N ASP A 272 -9.99 21.83 -26.60
CA ASP A 272 -9.41 21.91 -27.93
C ASP A 272 -10.00 23.04 -28.78
N ASN A 273 -11.20 23.50 -28.41
CA ASN A 273 -11.90 24.59 -29.07
C ASN A 273 -11.83 25.91 -28.28
N PHE A 274 -10.99 25.96 -27.24
CA PHE A 274 -10.80 27.18 -26.46
C PHE A 274 -10.27 28.30 -27.37
N SER A 275 -11.09 29.34 -27.56
CA SER A 275 -10.80 30.32 -28.61
C SER A 275 -9.54 31.11 -28.33
N LYS A 276 -8.65 31.17 -29.33
CA LYS A 276 -7.44 31.98 -29.33
C LYS A 276 -7.70 33.49 -29.13
N GLU A 277 -8.93 33.94 -29.39
CA GLU A 277 -9.36 35.34 -29.24
C GLU A 277 -9.53 35.75 -27.77
N TYR A 278 -9.51 34.80 -26.83
CA TYR A 278 -9.59 35.09 -25.39
C TYR A 278 -8.25 35.41 -24.74
N PHE A 279 -7.14 35.21 -25.43
CA PHE A 279 -5.81 35.51 -24.92
C PHE A 279 -5.43 36.98 -25.15
N ARG A 280 -4.47 37.49 -24.36
CA ARG A 280 -3.91 38.85 -24.49
C ARG A 280 -3.15 39.02 -25.80
N ARG A 281 -2.29 38.06 -26.09
CA ARG A 281 -1.65 37.84 -27.39
C ARG A 281 -2.39 36.70 -28.05
N THR A 282 -2.56 36.73 -29.37
CA THR A 282 -3.31 35.68 -30.07
C THR A 282 -2.40 34.50 -30.38
N PRO A 283 -2.66 33.29 -29.85
CA PRO A 283 -1.99 32.05 -30.27
C PRO A 283 -2.20 31.73 -31.75
N SER A 284 -1.41 30.80 -32.29
CA SER A 284 -1.55 30.36 -33.68
C SER A 284 -2.84 29.56 -33.93
N THR A 285 -3.31 28.79 -32.94
CA THR A 285 -4.50 27.94 -33.02
C THR A 285 -5.36 28.10 -31.76
N ASP A 286 -6.60 27.66 -31.83
CA ASP A 286 -7.42 27.42 -30.64
C ASP A 286 -6.80 26.27 -29.82
N GLY A 287 -7.26 26.14 -28.57
CA GLY A 287 -6.85 25.06 -27.67
C GLY A 287 -6.07 25.54 -26.44
N ALA A 288 -6.49 25.05 -25.28
CA ALA A 288 -5.87 25.41 -24.00
C ALA A 288 -5.97 24.31 -22.95
N TRP A 289 -4.98 24.28 -22.05
CA TRP A 289 -4.97 23.51 -20.82
C TRP A 289 -5.70 24.27 -19.71
N LEU A 290 -6.54 23.58 -18.94
CA LEU A 290 -7.14 24.12 -17.72
C LEU A 290 -6.22 23.83 -16.54
N VAL A 291 -5.81 24.90 -15.85
CA VAL A 291 -4.80 24.86 -14.79
C VAL A 291 -5.41 25.19 -13.45
N LYS A 292 -5.06 24.40 -12.42
CA LYS A 292 -5.14 24.72 -11.00
C LYS A 292 -3.80 25.36 -10.59
N GLY A 293 -3.81 26.65 -10.31
CA GLY A 293 -2.62 27.38 -9.87
C GLY A 293 -2.31 27.21 -8.38
N SER A 294 -1.34 27.98 -7.89
CA SER A 294 -0.90 28.00 -6.48
C SER A 294 -0.74 29.41 -5.91
N TYR A 295 -1.41 30.41 -6.50
CA TYR A 295 -1.41 31.81 -6.04
C TYR A 295 -2.70 32.20 -5.29
N GLY A 296 -3.37 31.19 -4.71
CA GLY A 296 -4.64 31.35 -4.00
C GLY A 296 -5.85 31.58 -4.91
N GLU A 297 -7.03 31.50 -4.30
CA GLU A 297 -8.32 31.56 -5.00
C GLU A 297 -8.62 32.93 -5.65
N ASN A 298 -7.95 34.00 -5.19
CA ASN A 298 -8.11 35.34 -5.74
C ASN A 298 -7.41 35.54 -7.09
N PHE A 299 -6.54 34.61 -7.48
CA PHE A 299 -5.90 34.62 -8.79
C PHE A 299 -6.77 33.89 -9.82
N GLY A 300 -6.82 34.37 -11.06
CA GLY A 300 -7.63 33.71 -12.09
C GLY A 300 -9.13 33.79 -11.80
N VAL A 301 -9.82 32.66 -11.93
CA VAL A 301 -11.19 32.45 -11.45
C VAL A 301 -11.14 31.32 -10.44
N ASP A 302 -11.28 31.66 -9.15
CA ASP A 302 -11.15 30.73 -8.02
C ASP A 302 -9.82 29.96 -8.02
N GLY A 303 -8.73 30.60 -8.47
CA GLY A 303 -7.40 29.99 -8.59
C GLY A 303 -7.15 29.24 -9.91
N TYR A 304 -8.15 29.17 -10.80
CA TYR A 304 -8.06 28.47 -12.08
C TYR A 304 -7.88 29.42 -13.27
N TYR A 305 -7.16 28.98 -14.29
CA TYR A 305 -6.98 29.72 -15.54
C TYR A 305 -6.56 28.79 -16.69
N TRP A 306 -6.57 29.33 -17.90
CA TRP A 306 -6.29 28.60 -19.14
C TRP A 306 -4.91 28.95 -19.69
N VAL A 307 -4.10 27.96 -20.05
CA VAL A 307 -2.80 28.15 -20.71
C VAL A 307 -2.89 27.64 -22.13
N SER A 308 -2.55 28.47 -23.13
CA SER A 308 -2.63 28.05 -24.53
C SER A 308 -1.70 26.87 -24.82
N TYR A 309 -2.17 25.90 -25.62
CA TYR A 309 -1.32 24.82 -26.15
C TYR A 309 -0.10 25.33 -26.93
N CYS A 310 -0.19 26.55 -27.46
CA CYS A 310 0.87 27.16 -28.25
C CYS A 310 1.97 27.80 -27.39
N GLU A 311 1.89 27.79 -26.06
CA GLU A 311 2.88 28.42 -25.19
C GLU A 311 4.25 27.71 -25.34
N PRO A 312 5.27 28.38 -25.92
CA PRO A 312 6.52 27.71 -26.30
C PRO A 312 7.40 27.31 -25.12
N SER A 313 7.14 27.86 -23.93
CA SER A 313 7.90 27.54 -22.71
C SER A 313 7.40 26.29 -21.97
N ILE A 314 6.30 25.67 -22.43
CA ILE A 314 5.76 24.44 -21.83
C ILE A 314 6.77 23.31 -21.93
N VAL A 315 7.10 22.70 -20.78
CA VAL A 315 7.98 21.54 -20.63
C VAL A 315 7.54 20.69 -19.42
N ASP A 316 8.04 19.45 -19.34
CA ASP A 316 7.95 18.57 -18.17
C ASP A 316 6.53 18.31 -17.67
N PHE A 317 5.78 17.49 -18.41
CA PHE A 317 4.53 16.93 -17.94
C PHE A 317 4.78 15.67 -17.11
N TYR A 318 4.37 15.67 -15.83
CA TYR A 318 4.40 14.48 -14.99
C TYR A 318 3.00 14.03 -14.54
N GLY A 319 2.75 12.73 -14.67
CA GLY A 319 1.59 12.06 -14.11
C GLY A 319 1.95 11.32 -12.83
N TYR A 320 1.14 11.50 -11.78
CA TYR A 320 1.28 10.78 -10.52
C TYR A 320 0.10 9.86 -10.27
N SER A 321 0.35 8.70 -9.66
CA SER A 321 -0.69 7.81 -9.17
C SER A 321 -0.38 7.36 -7.74
N VAL A 322 -1.40 7.31 -6.89
CA VAL A 322 -1.35 6.92 -5.48
C VAL A 322 -1.82 5.46 -5.32
N LYS A 323 -1.30 4.77 -4.31
CA LYS A 323 -1.75 3.46 -3.83
C LYS A 323 -2.04 3.53 -2.32
N GLN A 324 -2.91 2.66 -1.85
CA GLN A 324 -2.95 2.32 -0.42
C GLN A 324 -1.71 1.50 -0.07
N LYS A 325 -1.07 1.82 1.06
CA LYS A 325 0.14 1.15 1.54
C LYS A 325 -0.17 -0.32 1.84
N ASP A 326 0.59 -1.20 1.19
CA ASP A 326 0.48 -2.66 1.27
C ASP A 326 1.74 -3.33 1.84
N TYR A 327 2.76 -2.54 2.20
CA TYR A 327 4.06 -3.01 2.71
C TYR A 327 4.35 -2.46 4.10
N ASP A 328 5.24 -3.15 4.82
CA ASP A 328 5.77 -2.73 6.12
C ASP A 328 7.13 -2.03 5.97
N TYR A 329 7.99 -2.54 5.08
CA TYR A 329 9.36 -2.05 4.88
C TYR A 329 9.63 -1.66 3.43
N ILE A 330 10.51 -0.67 3.26
CA ILE A 330 11.13 -0.30 1.98
C ILE A 330 12.62 -0.51 2.15
N TYR A 331 13.22 -1.33 1.30
CA TYR A 331 14.68 -1.37 1.17
C TYR A 331 15.07 -0.61 -0.07
N THR A 332 15.96 0.35 0.11
CA THR A 332 16.43 1.25 -0.94
C THR A 332 17.78 1.84 -0.56
N TYR A 333 18.67 1.97 -1.54
CA TYR A 333 19.87 2.81 -1.43
C TYR A 333 19.64 4.21 -2.02
N ASN A 334 18.44 4.46 -2.56
CA ASN A 334 18.11 5.71 -3.23
C ASN A 334 17.92 6.86 -2.25
N GLY A 335 18.81 7.85 -2.27
CA GLY A 335 18.73 9.08 -1.47
C GLY A 335 18.20 10.30 -2.23
N VAL A 336 18.53 10.43 -3.51
CA VAL A 336 18.14 11.45 -4.49
C VAL A 336 17.64 10.82 -5.78
N PRO A 337 16.96 11.59 -6.66
CA PRO A 337 16.62 11.12 -7.99
C PRO A 337 17.85 10.62 -8.74
N TYR A 338 17.68 9.66 -9.66
CA TYR A 338 18.78 9.24 -10.52
C TYR A 338 19.32 10.41 -11.34
N GLU A 339 20.65 10.50 -11.47
CA GLU A 339 21.35 11.63 -12.09
C GLU A 339 22.06 11.25 -13.38
N THR A 340 22.32 9.95 -13.58
CA THR A 340 23.01 9.43 -14.76
C THR A 340 22.16 8.38 -15.46
N ALA A 341 22.07 8.49 -16.79
CA ALA A 341 21.60 7.43 -17.67
C ALA A 341 22.82 6.74 -18.31
N LEU A 342 23.04 5.48 -17.95
CA LEU A 342 24.16 4.66 -18.43
C LEU A 342 23.73 3.80 -19.63
N GLU A 343 24.40 3.97 -20.77
CA GLU A 343 24.21 3.17 -21.98
C GLU A 343 25.37 2.18 -22.15
N ILE A 344 25.05 0.93 -22.49
CA ILE A 344 26.03 -0.13 -22.76
C ILE A 344 25.92 -0.59 -24.21
N ASN A 345 26.98 -0.40 -25.00
CA ASN A 345 27.12 -0.82 -26.40
C ASN A 345 25.99 -0.38 -27.35
N GLY A 346 25.20 0.64 -27.00
CA GLY A 346 23.98 0.99 -27.72
C GLY A 346 22.94 -0.14 -27.76
N SER A 347 23.02 -1.07 -26.81
CA SER A 347 22.15 -2.25 -26.72
C SER A 347 20.72 -1.82 -26.37
N PRO A 348 19.69 -2.40 -27.00
CA PRO A 348 18.30 -2.17 -26.61
C PRO A 348 17.93 -2.87 -25.29
N SER A 349 18.83 -3.66 -24.72
CA SER A 349 18.65 -4.35 -23.45
C SER A 349 19.78 -3.99 -22.50
N ALA A 350 19.44 -3.66 -21.25
CA ALA A 350 20.40 -3.41 -20.18
C ALA A 350 19.97 -4.14 -18.90
N THR A 351 20.94 -4.67 -18.16
CA THR A 351 20.71 -5.40 -16.91
C THR A 351 21.56 -4.81 -15.80
N TYR A 352 20.93 -4.60 -14.65
CA TYR A 352 21.53 -4.06 -13.44
C TYR A 352 20.91 -4.70 -12.21
N ALA A 353 21.55 -4.54 -11.06
CA ALA A 353 21.14 -5.22 -9.85
C ALA A 353 21.55 -4.47 -8.59
N GLU A 354 20.77 -4.68 -7.53
CA GLU A 354 21.12 -4.29 -6.16
C GLU A 354 21.09 -5.52 -5.26
N ILE A 355 21.94 -5.49 -4.22
CA ILE A 355 22.01 -6.51 -3.18
C ILE A 355 21.41 -5.92 -1.90
N PHE A 356 20.39 -6.57 -1.34
CA PHE A 356 19.72 -6.19 -0.11
C PHE A 356 19.98 -7.21 0.99
N GLU A 357 20.22 -6.73 2.21
CA GLU A 357 20.26 -7.53 3.43
C GLU A 357 18.90 -7.40 4.13
N ILE A 358 18.28 -8.53 4.44
CA ILE A 358 16.94 -8.60 5.04
C ILE A 358 17.10 -9.03 6.49
N ASN A 359 16.50 -8.27 7.41
CA ASN A 359 16.70 -8.47 8.84
C ASN A 359 15.65 -9.36 9.49
N THR A 360 14.47 -9.47 8.87
CA THR A 360 13.36 -10.23 9.44
C THR A 360 12.72 -11.16 8.41
N ASP A 361 11.92 -12.12 8.89
CA ASP A 361 11.18 -13.01 8.00
C ASP A 361 10.05 -12.22 7.30
N GLU A 362 10.20 -12.04 5.99
CA GLU A 362 9.43 -11.09 5.20
C GLU A 362 8.89 -11.70 3.91
N ASN A 363 7.91 -11.04 3.32
CA ASN A 363 7.39 -11.35 1.99
C ASN A 363 7.63 -10.15 1.08
N LEU A 364 8.43 -10.34 0.03
CA LEU A 364 8.58 -9.37 -1.04
C LEU A 364 7.32 -9.32 -1.90
N LEU A 365 6.77 -8.12 -2.03
CA LEU A 365 5.52 -7.87 -2.76
C LEU A 365 5.78 -7.27 -4.13
N GLU A 366 6.63 -6.25 -4.19
CA GLU A 366 6.87 -5.45 -5.39
C GLU A 366 8.32 -4.96 -5.45
N ALA A 367 8.81 -4.70 -6.66
CA ALA A 367 10.02 -3.92 -6.90
C ALA A 367 9.68 -2.58 -7.55
N GLY A 368 10.32 -1.52 -7.08
CA GLY A 368 10.30 -0.20 -7.69
C GLY A 368 11.39 -0.06 -8.74
N VAL A 369 11.03 0.35 -9.95
CA VAL A 369 11.95 0.45 -11.09
C VAL A 369 11.70 1.74 -11.85
N TYR A 370 12.77 2.47 -12.17
CA TYR A 370 12.69 3.62 -13.08
C TYR A 370 13.04 3.21 -14.52
N THR A 371 12.22 3.59 -15.49
CA THR A 371 12.51 3.45 -16.92
C THR A 371 12.84 4.80 -17.54
N VAL A 372 13.96 4.88 -18.26
CA VAL A 372 14.43 6.12 -18.91
C VAL A 372 13.85 6.28 -20.33
N ASN A 373 13.32 5.21 -20.92
CA ASN A 373 12.70 5.22 -22.24
C ASN A 373 11.21 4.89 -22.16
N ASN A 374 10.42 5.51 -23.04
CA ASN A 374 9.07 5.05 -23.34
C ASN A 374 9.09 3.69 -24.05
N ASN A 375 8.00 2.94 -23.91
CA ASN A 375 7.83 1.59 -24.45
C ASN A 375 9.02 0.69 -24.07
N THR A 376 9.07 0.31 -22.80
CA THR A 376 10.14 -0.50 -22.21
C THR A 376 9.54 -1.73 -21.55
N ASP A 377 10.01 -2.92 -21.90
CA ASP A 377 9.70 -4.14 -21.14
C ASP A 377 10.64 -4.22 -19.92
N ILE A 378 10.11 -4.64 -18.78
CA ILE A 378 10.82 -4.76 -17.50
C ILE A 378 10.74 -6.22 -17.06
N SER A 379 11.89 -6.81 -16.70
CA SER A 379 11.96 -8.10 -16.02
C SER A 379 12.66 -7.91 -14.69
N VAL A 380 12.01 -8.29 -13.60
CA VAL A 380 12.59 -8.28 -12.25
C VAL A 380 12.79 -9.72 -11.82
N THR A 381 14.01 -10.07 -11.43
CA THR A 381 14.36 -11.42 -10.98
C THR A 381 15.10 -11.34 -9.66
N VAL A 382 14.68 -12.15 -8.70
CA VAL A 382 15.21 -12.17 -7.33
C VAL A 382 16.07 -13.41 -7.17
N TYR A 383 17.27 -13.22 -6.64
CA TYR A 383 18.23 -14.28 -6.37
C TYR A 383 18.56 -14.30 -4.88
N GLU A 384 18.55 -15.48 -4.27
CA GLU A 384 19.11 -15.69 -2.94
C GLU A 384 20.64 -15.86 -3.06
N MET A 385 21.39 -15.09 -2.29
CA MET A 385 22.84 -15.07 -2.35
C MET A 385 23.45 -16.00 -1.29
N PRO A 386 24.36 -16.91 -1.66
CA PRO A 386 25.07 -17.71 -0.67
C PRO A 386 26.01 -16.82 0.16
N ALA A 387 26.25 -17.20 1.41
CA ALA A 387 27.14 -16.47 2.31
C ALA A 387 28.53 -16.26 1.69
N GLY A 388 29.01 -15.01 1.68
CA GLY A 388 30.30 -14.63 1.11
C GLY A 388 30.31 -14.47 -0.42
N ALA A 389 29.15 -14.48 -1.08
CA ALA A 389 29.05 -14.06 -2.47
C ALA A 389 29.42 -12.58 -2.64
N ASP A 390 30.14 -12.29 -3.72
CA ASP A 390 30.65 -10.95 -4.08
C ASP A 390 30.22 -10.53 -5.50
N SER A 391 29.51 -11.39 -6.22
CA SER A 391 28.99 -11.13 -7.56
C SER A 391 27.53 -11.58 -7.66
N PRO A 392 26.66 -10.77 -8.31
CA PRO A 392 25.29 -11.18 -8.60
C PRO A 392 25.19 -12.58 -9.21
N SER A 393 26.15 -12.97 -10.07
CA SER A 393 26.15 -14.26 -10.78
C SER A 393 26.10 -15.52 -9.91
N GLN A 394 26.43 -15.42 -8.62
CA GLN A 394 26.53 -16.56 -7.69
C GLN A 394 25.21 -16.93 -7.02
N GLY A 395 24.16 -16.09 -7.13
CA GLY A 395 22.87 -16.35 -6.50
C GLY A 395 22.01 -17.40 -7.21
N GLU A 396 21.07 -17.98 -6.47
CA GLU A 396 20.03 -18.90 -6.97
C GLU A 396 18.73 -18.16 -7.22
N GLU A 397 18.15 -18.28 -8.42
CA GLU A 397 16.88 -17.62 -8.77
C GLU A 397 15.72 -18.20 -7.95
N ILE A 398 15.06 -17.36 -7.16
CA ILE A 398 13.91 -17.77 -6.33
C ILE A 398 12.58 -17.21 -6.86
N ALA A 399 12.62 -16.12 -7.63
CA ALA A 399 11.42 -15.52 -8.20
C ALA A 399 11.71 -14.66 -9.43
N ARG A 400 10.70 -14.51 -10.28
CA ARG A 400 10.73 -13.64 -11.45
C ARG A 400 9.34 -13.08 -11.74
N THR A 401 9.28 -11.81 -12.09
CA THR A 401 8.09 -11.15 -12.62
C THR A 401 8.45 -10.29 -13.83
N ASN A 402 7.48 -9.99 -14.68
CA ASN A 402 7.66 -9.17 -15.86
C ASN A 402 6.54 -8.13 -15.97
N SER A 403 6.88 -6.93 -16.43
CA SER A 403 5.95 -5.84 -16.70
C SER A 403 6.34 -5.08 -17.97
N ALA A 404 5.54 -4.12 -18.39
CA ALA A 404 5.84 -3.24 -19.51
C ALA A 404 5.41 -1.81 -19.19
N ALA A 405 6.34 -0.87 -19.34
CA ALA A 405 6.11 0.56 -19.21
C ALA A 405 5.81 1.16 -20.59
N ALA A 406 4.64 1.79 -20.72
CA ALA A 406 4.30 2.54 -21.95
C ALA A 406 5.06 3.87 -22.03
N VAL A 407 5.24 4.51 -20.88
CA VAL A 407 5.84 5.83 -20.70
C VAL A 407 6.99 5.68 -19.70
N GLN A 408 8.04 6.48 -19.89
CA GLN A 408 9.19 6.55 -18.99
C GLN A 408 8.74 7.05 -17.59
N GLY A 409 9.47 6.66 -16.56
CA GLY A 409 9.15 7.06 -15.19
C GLY A 409 9.39 5.96 -14.16
N TRP A 410 8.89 6.21 -12.96
CA TRP A 410 8.85 5.27 -11.85
C TRP A 410 7.64 4.34 -11.93
N HIS A 411 7.90 3.04 -11.78
CA HIS A 411 6.90 1.98 -11.82
C HIS A 411 7.01 1.02 -10.64
N ARG A 412 5.87 0.50 -10.19
CA ARG A 412 5.77 -0.58 -9.20
C ARG A 412 5.49 -1.90 -9.92
N VAL A 413 6.43 -2.84 -9.83
CA VAL A 413 6.35 -4.14 -10.49
C VAL A 413 6.03 -5.21 -9.45
N ALA A 414 4.79 -5.68 -9.45
CA ALA A 414 4.32 -6.67 -8.50
C ALA A 414 4.75 -8.10 -8.85
N PHE A 415 4.94 -8.93 -7.83
CA PHE A 415 5.05 -10.38 -7.97
C PHE A 415 3.66 -11.00 -7.83
N ASP A 416 3.28 -11.89 -8.76
CA ASP A 416 1.97 -12.57 -8.75
C ASP A 416 1.72 -13.35 -7.45
N THR A 417 2.79 -13.79 -6.79
CA THR A 417 2.76 -14.41 -5.47
C THR A 417 3.87 -13.80 -4.62
N PRO A 418 3.59 -13.38 -3.38
CA PRO A 418 4.62 -12.86 -2.49
C PRO A 418 5.80 -13.84 -2.35
N VAL A 419 7.01 -13.31 -2.43
CA VAL A 419 8.25 -14.10 -2.39
C VAL A 419 8.79 -14.10 -0.97
N THR A 420 8.93 -15.28 -0.36
CA THR A 420 9.45 -15.39 1.00
C THR A 420 10.94 -15.07 1.05
N LEU A 421 11.29 -14.09 1.89
CA LEU A 421 12.66 -13.74 2.25
C LEU A 421 12.88 -14.13 3.71
N SER A 422 14.04 -14.73 4.00
CA SER A 422 14.39 -15.18 5.34
C SER A 422 15.16 -14.09 6.06
N ALA A 423 14.98 -14.02 7.39
CA ALA A 423 15.81 -13.17 8.24
C ALA A 423 17.31 -13.48 8.07
N ASP A 424 18.12 -12.42 8.16
CA ASP A 424 19.58 -12.41 7.90
C ASP A 424 19.97 -12.85 6.47
N GLY A 425 19.00 -12.92 5.55
CA GLY A 425 19.20 -13.33 4.16
C GLY A 425 19.75 -12.18 3.30
N VAL A 426 20.57 -12.55 2.32
CA VAL A 426 21.11 -11.59 1.33
C VAL A 426 20.48 -11.90 -0.02
N TYR A 427 19.86 -10.91 -0.65
CA TYR A 427 19.10 -11.08 -1.88
C TYR A 427 19.57 -10.11 -2.96
N CYS A 428 19.85 -10.62 -4.16
CA CYS A 428 20.15 -9.82 -5.33
C CYS A 428 18.89 -9.64 -6.18
N VAL A 429 18.47 -8.39 -6.35
CA VAL A 429 17.34 -8.01 -7.19
C VAL A 429 17.88 -7.50 -8.52
N ARG A 430 17.70 -8.29 -9.58
CA ARG A 430 18.14 -7.96 -10.92
C ARG A 430 16.99 -7.39 -11.73
N VAL A 431 17.25 -6.26 -12.38
CA VAL A 431 16.33 -5.63 -13.32
C VAL A 431 16.95 -5.68 -14.71
N THR A 432 16.19 -6.22 -15.65
CA THR A 432 16.48 -6.12 -17.08
C THR A 432 15.44 -5.26 -17.75
N VAL A 433 15.87 -4.19 -18.40
CA VAL A 433 15.01 -3.32 -19.23
C VAL A 433 15.30 -3.56 -20.70
N THR A 434 14.25 -3.68 -21.50
CA THR A 434 14.34 -3.77 -22.97
C THR A 434 13.57 -2.61 -23.60
N SER A 435 14.31 -1.64 -24.14
CA SER A 435 13.78 -0.45 -24.82
C SER A 435 13.43 -0.78 -26.26
N TYR A 436 12.24 -0.38 -26.70
CA TYR A 436 11.88 -0.39 -28.12
C TYR A 436 12.27 0.92 -28.81
N SER A 437 12.65 1.95 -28.04
CA SER A 437 12.98 3.30 -28.52
C SER A 437 14.43 3.47 -28.96
N GLY A 438 15.29 2.47 -28.76
CA GLY A 438 16.71 2.53 -29.12
C GLY A 438 17.54 1.79 -28.10
N ALA A 439 18.66 2.38 -27.70
CA ALA A 439 19.43 1.87 -26.57
C ALA A 439 18.59 1.92 -25.28
N ALA A 440 18.78 0.94 -24.41
CA ALA A 440 18.29 0.98 -23.05
C ALA A 440 19.30 1.69 -22.14
N TYR A 441 18.77 2.40 -21.15
CA TYR A 441 19.59 3.12 -20.18
C TYR A 441 19.33 2.61 -18.76
N ILE A 442 20.41 2.47 -17.99
CA ILE A 442 20.35 2.17 -16.56
C ILE A 442 20.31 3.49 -15.80
N PRO A 443 19.27 3.74 -14.98
CA PRO A 443 19.23 4.90 -14.10
C PRO A 443 20.21 4.67 -12.94
N LEU A 444 21.22 5.53 -12.83
CA LEU A 444 22.15 5.54 -11.71
C LEU A 444 21.96 6.80 -10.88
N GLU A 445 21.79 6.61 -9.58
CA GLU A 445 21.94 7.66 -8.57
C GLU A 445 23.42 7.96 -8.37
N ASN A 446 23.83 9.22 -8.53
CA ASN A 446 25.19 9.66 -8.26
C ASN A 446 25.30 11.18 -8.09
N SER A 447 26.50 11.68 -7.79
CA SER A 447 26.81 13.12 -7.84
C SER A 447 27.02 13.62 -9.29
N GLY A 448 26.21 13.13 -10.23
CA GLY A 448 26.35 13.40 -11.67
C GLY A 448 26.14 14.88 -12.00
N SER A 449 25.19 15.55 -11.34
CA SER A 449 25.08 17.00 -11.31
C SER A 449 25.72 17.58 -10.05
N ALA A 450 26.20 18.82 -10.13
CA ALA A 450 26.73 19.54 -8.98
C ALA A 450 25.66 19.90 -7.91
N ARG A 451 24.41 19.46 -8.09
CA ARG A 451 23.27 19.79 -7.22
C ARG A 451 23.07 18.80 -6.07
N PHE A 452 23.63 17.59 -6.19
CA PHE A 452 23.44 16.54 -5.21
C PHE A 452 24.78 16.02 -4.70
N ASN A 453 24.90 15.88 -3.39
CA ASN A 453 25.96 15.10 -2.78
C ASN A 453 25.49 13.67 -2.61
N TYR A 454 26.26 12.71 -3.09
CA TYR A 454 25.90 11.30 -3.02
C TYR A 454 27.12 10.45 -2.68
N THR A 455 26.91 9.38 -1.92
CA THR A 455 27.93 8.40 -1.56
C THR A 455 27.41 7.00 -1.88
N SER A 456 28.16 6.22 -2.65
CA SER A 456 27.91 4.78 -2.88
C SER A 456 28.89 3.94 -2.07
N SER A 457 28.57 2.67 -1.82
CA SER A 457 29.49 1.69 -1.23
C SER A 457 29.78 0.50 -2.16
N PRO A 458 31.00 -0.08 -2.13
CA PRO A 458 31.34 -1.23 -2.96
C PRO A 458 30.50 -2.46 -2.60
N GLY A 459 30.22 -3.30 -3.60
CA GLY A 459 29.54 -4.58 -3.43
C GLY A 459 28.01 -4.50 -3.30
N ARG A 460 27.39 -3.33 -3.50
CA ARG A 460 25.94 -3.15 -3.37
C ARG A 460 25.20 -3.16 -4.69
N SER A 461 25.66 -2.36 -5.65
CA SER A 461 25.02 -2.17 -6.94
C SER A 461 25.92 -2.60 -8.08
N PHE A 462 25.32 -3.23 -9.08
CA PHE A 462 26.04 -3.85 -10.19
C PHE A 462 25.31 -3.64 -11.51
N TYR A 463 26.06 -3.75 -12.60
CA TYR A 463 25.52 -3.74 -13.96
C TYR A 463 26.28 -4.73 -14.84
N ILE A 464 25.66 -5.15 -15.94
CA ILE A 464 26.35 -5.88 -17.00
C ILE A 464 27.12 -4.89 -17.88
N ASP A 465 28.44 -5.04 -17.92
CA ASP A 465 29.37 -4.14 -18.62
C ASP A 465 29.40 -4.38 -20.15
N GLU A 466 30.29 -3.67 -20.85
CA GLU A 466 30.44 -3.81 -22.31
C GLU A 466 30.94 -5.19 -22.76
N ASN A 467 31.47 -6.00 -21.85
CA ASN A 467 31.98 -7.35 -22.11
C ASN A 467 30.95 -8.44 -21.78
N GLY A 468 29.81 -8.07 -21.19
CA GLY A 468 28.78 -9.01 -20.74
C GLY A 468 29.04 -9.57 -19.33
N GLU A 469 29.94 -8.95 -18.57
CA GLU A 469 30.32 -9.37 -17.22
C GLU A 469 29.69 -8.45 -16.16
N TRP A 470 29.50 -8.96 -14.95
CA TRP A 470 29.05 -8.12 -13.83
C TRP A 470 30.18 -7.18 -13.38
N ALA A 471 29.90 -5.88 -13.38
CA ALA A 471 30.76 -4.84 -12.85
C ALA A 471 30.06 -4.10 -11.70
N ASP A 472 30.84 -3.77 -10.67
CA ASP A 472 30.38 -2.97 -9.53
C ASP A 472 30.23 -1.50 -9.95
N SER A 473 29.03 -0.93 -9.76
CA SER A 473 28.73 0.45 -10.11
C SER A 473 29.38 1.48 -9.17
N TYR A 474 29.93 1.04 -8.03
CA TYR A 474 30.79 1.88 -7.19
C TYR A 474 31.96 2.49 -7.97
N SER A 475 32.51 1.75 -8.95
CA SER A 475 33.54 2.25 -9.87
C SER A 475 33.07 3.45 -10.72
N LEU A 476 31.75 3.59 -10.85
CA LEU A 476 31.09 4.68 -11.54
C LEU A 476 30.64 5.80 -10.59
N GLY A 477 30.79 5.62 -9.28
CA GLY A 477 30.38 6.55 -8.23
C GLY A 477 28.86 6.64 -8.04
N GLY A 478 28.14 5.56 -8.32
CA GLY A 478 26.68 5.54 -8.28
C GLY A 478 26.09 4.16 -8.07
N ASP A 479 24.88 4.11 -7.52
CA ASP A 479 24.08 2.90 -7.39
C ASP A 479 22.92 2.93 -8.38
N ALA A 480 22.40 1.76 -8.73
CA ALA A 480 21.20 1.65 -9.53
C ALA A 480 19.99 2.24 -8.78
N PHE A 481 18.92 2.51 -9.51
CA PHE A 481 17.69 3.06 -8.94
C PHE A 481 16.63 1.98 -8.75
N ILE A 482 16.81 1.10 -7.75
CA ILE A 482 15.86 0.03 -7.40
C ILE A 482 15.38 0.18 -5.96
N ASN A 483 14.08 -0.06 -5.73
CA ASN A 483 13.53 -0.28 -4.38
C ASN A 483 12.91 -1.67 -4.31
N ILE A 484 12.86 -2.26 -3.12
CA ILE A 484 11.95 -3.38 -2.84
C ILE A 484 11.01 -3.07 -1.68
N TYR A 485 9.81 -3.61 -1.79
CA TYR A 485 8.72 -3.41 -0.83
C TYR A 485 8.30 -4.74 -0.24
N THR A 486 8.48 -4.87 1.07
CA THR A 486 8.26 -6.12 1.79
C THR A 486 7.23 -5.95 2.90
N ALA A 487 6.52 -7.02 3.21
CA ALA A 487 5.61 -7.10 4.35
C ALA A 487 6.13 -8.12 5.36
N CYS A 488 5.98 -7.80 6.64
CA CYS A 488 6.29 -8.69 7.73
C CYS A 488 5.40 -9.94 7.66
N ARG A 489 5.96 -11.12 7.89
CA ARG A 489 5.19 -12.38 7.88
C ARG A 489 4.32 -12.58 9.13
N HIS A 490 4.58 -11.79 10.17
CA HIS A 490 3.91 -11.89 11.47
C HIS A 490 4.02 -13.28 12.13
N THR A 491 5.11 -14.00 11.83
CA THR A 491 5.35 -15.36 12.35
C THR A 491 6.83 -15.54 12.72
N PRO A 492 7.15 -15.99 13.94
CA PRO A 492 6.24 -16.42 15.01
C PRO A 492 5.63 -15.23 15.77
N ALA A 493 4.31 -15.25 16.00
CA ALA A 493 3.65 -14.31 16.91
C ALA A 493 3.57 -14.88 18.34
N TYR A 494 3.59 -14.02 19.36
CA TYR A 494 3.45 -14.40 20.76
C TYR A 494 2.41 -13.53 21.48
N ARG A 495 1.98 -13.94 22.68
CA ARG A 495 1.03 -13.14 23.47
C ARG A 495 1.76 -12.25 24.48
N LYS A 496 1.45 -10.95 24.45
CA LYS A 496 1.95 -9.92 25.38
C LYS A 496 0.85 -9.53 26.37
N ASP A 497 1.24 -9.07 27.56
CA ASP A 497 0.32 -8.58 28.61
C ASP A 497 -0.67 -9.65 29.14
N CYS A 498 -0.31 -10.92 29.02
CA CYS A 498 -1.07 -12.04 29.58
C CYS A 498 -1.19 -11.90 31.11
N SER A 499 -2.41 -11.99 31.63
CA SER A 499 -2.65 -12.10 33.07
C SER A 499 -3.61 -13.25 33.35
N ALA A 500 -3.23 -14.12 34.29
CA ALA A 500 -4.11 -15.20 34.70
C ALA A 500 -5.31 -14.63 35.48
N PRO A 501 -6.54 -15.16 35.27
CA PRO A 501 -7.66 -14.79 36.12
C PRO A 501 -7.40 -15.25 37.56
N SER A 502 -7.90 -14.47 38.51
CA SER A 502 -7.97 -14.87 39.92
C SER A 502 -9.42 -15.19 40.29
N CYS A 503 -9.62 -15.59 41.54
CA CYS A 503 -10.93 -15.86 42.11
C CYS A 503 -11.83 -14.61 42.27
N THR A 504 -11.29 -13.39 42.13
CA THR A 504 -12.04 -12.12 42.29
C THR A 504 -11.80 -11.12 41.17
N GLN A 505 -10.83 -11.36 40.28
CA GLN A 505 -10.48 -10.46 39.19
C GLN A 505 -10.35 -11.27 37.91
N SER A 506 -10.93 -10.74 36.83
CA SER A 506 -10.73 -11.29 35.49
C SER A 506 -9.25 -11.26 35.11
N GLY A 507 -8.83 -12.24 34.33
CA GLY A 507 -7.54 -12.24 33.65
C GLY A 507 -7.65 -11.64 32.26
N TYR A 508 -6.54 -11.68 31.54
CA TYR A 508 -6.43 -11.25 30.15
C TYR A 508 -5.61 -12.28 29.38
N SER A 509 -6.13 -12.76 28.25
CA SER A 509 -5.42 -13.76 27.45
C SER A 509 -4.14 -13.22 26.81
N GLY A 510 -3.96 -11.89 26.81
CA GLY A 510 -2.86 -11.20 26.17
C GLY A 510 -3.10 -10.93 24.70
N ASP A 511 -2.56 -9.80 24.25
CA ASP A 511 -2.58 -9.36 22.86
C ASP A 511 -1.63 -10.21 22.03
N LEU A 512 -2.08 -10.68 20.86
CA LEU A 512 -1.21 -11.33 19.90
C LEU A 512 -0.31 -10.29 19.25
N PHE A 513 1.01 -10.45 19.38
CA PHE A 513 2.02 -9.47 19.03
C PHE A 513 3.05 -10.09 18.08
N CYS A 514 3.48 -9.33 17.07
CA CYS A 514 4.57 -9.70 16.17
C CYS A 514 5.91 -9.16 16.71
N PRO A 515 6.92 -10.01 16.97
CA PRO A 515 8.23 -9.54 17.44
C PRO A 515 9.01 -8.75 16.38
N ASP A 516 8.75 -8.97 15.08
CA ASP A 516 9.55 -8.43 13.99
C ASP A 516 9.16 -6.99 13.63
N CYS A 517 7.86 -6.68 13.59
CA CYS A 517 7.36 -5.35 13.26
C CYS A 517 6.72 -4.62 14.45
N GLU A 518 6.77 -5.22 15.64
CA GLU A 518 6.22 -4.70 16.89
C GLU A 518 4.71 -4.37 16.87
N LYS A 519 3.97 -4.88 15.87
CA LYS A 519 2.53 -4.66 15.75
C LYS A 519 1.72 -5.62 16.61
N THR A 520 0.65 -5.09 17.20
CA THR A 520 -0.42 -5.91 17.78
C THR A 520 -1.32 -6.43 16.67
N LEU A 521 -1.31 -7.75 16.50
CA LEU A 521 -2.03 -8.47 15.45
C LEU A 521 -3.49 -8.74 15.81
N ALA A 522 -3.76 -8.97 17.10
CA ALA A 522 -5.11 -9.16 17.61
C ALA A 522 -5.16 -8.85 19.11
N SER A 523 -6.24 -8.19 19.55
CA SER A 523 -6.48 -7.99 20.98
C SER A 523 -6.79 -9.32 21.68
N GLY A 524 -6.32 -9.45 22.92
CA GLY A 524 -6.71 -10.54 23.81
C GLY A 524 -8.15 -10.44 24.28
N GLU A 525 -8.64 -11.50 24.90
CA GLU A 525 -9.95 -11.56 25.53
C GLU A 525 -9.83 -11.44 27.05
N ILE A 526 -10.86 -10.85 27.66
CA ILE A 526 -11.02 -10.85 29.11
C ILE A 526 -11.37 -12.29 29.53
N ILE A 527 -10.51 -12.89 30.34
CA ILE A 527 -10.74 -14.22 30.90
C ILE A 527 -11.55 -14.02 32.20
N PRO A 528 -12.76 -14.57 32.34
CA PRO A 528 -13.53 -14.42 33.57
C PRO A 528 -12.79 -14.95 34.80
N PRO A 529 -13.11 -14.45 36.01
CA PRO A 529 -12.60 -15.03 37.24
C PRO A 529 -12.80 -16.55 37.28
N SER A 530 -11.79 -17.26 37.76
CA SER A 530 -11.81 -18.73 37.83
C SER A 530 -11.60 -19.20 39.26
N HIS A 531 -12.31 -20.26 39.63
CA HIS A 531 -12.32 -20.83 40.97
C HIS A 531 -11.76 -22.26 40.90
N THR A 532 -10.43 -22.39 40.93
CA THR A 532 -9.74 -23.69 40.78
C THR A 532 -9.70 -24.51 42.07
N ASP A 533 -9.90 -23.87 43.22
CA ASP A 533 -9.88 -24.49 44.55
C ASP A 533 -11.28 -24.47 45.19
N ILE A 534 -12.24 -25.10 44.51
CA ILE A 534 -13.58 -25.35 45.05
C ILE A 534 -13.52 -26.65 45.86
N GLN A 535 -13.86 -26.58 47.16
CA GLN A 535 -13.95 -27.79 47.97
C GLN A 535 -15.13 -28.67 47.55
N GLY A 536 -15.18 -29.90 48.09
CA GLY A 536 -16.33 -30.79 47.90
C GLY A 536 -17.66 -30.21 48.39
N ASP A 537 -17.64 -29.08 49.11
CA ASP A 537 -18.81 -28.30 49.50
C ASP A 537 -19.23 -27.23 48.48
N GLY A 538 -18.55 -27.09 47.33
CA GLY A 538 -18.90 -26.14 46.29
C GLY A 538 -18.57 -24.68 46.59
N ILE A 539 -17.80 -24.39 47.64
CA ILE A 539 -17.33 -23.04 47.97
C ILE A 539 -15.84 -22.94 47.63
N CYS A 540 -15.44 -21.83 47.00
CA CYS A 540 -14.05 -21.53 46.75
C CYS A 540 -13.34 -21.10 48.03
N ASP A 541 -12.27 -21.81 48.41
CA ASP A 541 -11.51 -21.55 49.66
C ASP A 541 -10.83 -20.18 49.71
N ILE A 542 -10.60 -19.58 48.55
CA ILE A 542 -9.80 -18.35 48.43
C ILE A 542 -10.69 -17.10 48.54
N CYS A 543 -11.88 -17.11 47.94
CA CYS A 543 -12.76 -15.93 47.91
C CYS A 543 -14.17 -16.14 48.47
N GLY A 544 -14.54 -17.37 48.81
CA GLY A 544 -15.89 -17.68 49.29
C GLY A 544 -16.98 -17.62 48.22
N ALA A 545 -16.61 -17.51 46.94
CA ALA A 545 -17.56 -17.63 45.84
C ALA A 545 -18.17 -19.05 45.85
N VAL A 546 -19.48 -19.11 45.65
CA VAL A 546 -20.24 -20.35 45.68
C VAL A 546 -20.46 -20.79 44.24
N ASP A 547 -19.90 -21.94 43.87
CA ASP A 547 -20.39 -22.67 42.71
C ASP A 547 -21.71 -23.32 43.12
N GLU A 548 -22.82 -22.67 42.75
CA GLU A 548 -24.15 -23.11 43.16
C GLU A 548 -24.45 -24.56 42.75
N ALA A 549 -23.88 -25.07 41.65
CA ALA A 549 -24.11 -26.44 41.23
C ALA A 549 -23.39 -27.43 42.16
N ALA A 550 -22.11 -27.19 42.45
CA ALA A 550 -21.33 -28.02 43.36
C ALA A 550 -21.81 -27.91 44.81
N HIS A 551 -22.18 -26.72 45.27
CA HIS A 551 -22.64 -26.48 46.65
C HIS A 551 -23.99 -27.12 46.91
N ASN A 552 -24.92 -27.02 45.95
CA ASN A 552 -26.20 -27.68 46.05
C ASN A 552 -26.05 -29.22 46.01
N ALA A 553 -25.13 -29.76 45.21
CA ALA A 553 -24.83 -31.20 45.21
C ALA A 553 -24.27 -31.69 46.56
N TYR A 554 -23.41 -30.90 47.22
CA TYR A 554 -22.91 -31.21 48.55
C TYR A 554 -24.00 -31.19 49.62
N LEU A 555 -24.86 -30.15 49.64
CA LEU A 555 -25.98 -30.05 50.58
C LEU A 555 -26.96 -31.22 50.42
N LEU A 556 -27.15 -31.71 49.20
CA LEU A 556 -27.96 -32.89 48.91
C LEU A 556 -27.35 -34.19 49.46
N ASN A 557 -26.03 -34.38 49.33
CA ASN A 557 -25.33 -35.56 49.85
C ASN A 557 -25.17 -35.55 51.38
N SER A 558 -25.15 -34.38 52.02
CA SER A 558 -25.00 -34.23 53.47
C SER A 558 -26.34 -34.22 54.24
N ALA A 559 -27.48 -34.10 53.54
CA ALA A 559 -28.81 -34.25 54.12
C ALA A 559 -29.14 -35.73 54.40
N ALA A 560 -28.71 -36.25 55.55
CA ALA A 560 -29.07 -37.59 56.01
C ALA A 560 -30.59 -37.69 56.31
N ILE A 561 -31.37 -38.21 55.37
CA ILE A 561 -32.77 -38.60 55.62
C ILE A 561 -32.75 -39.95 56.34
N THR A 562 -32.97 -39.94 57.66
CA THR A 562 -33.17 -41.18 58.44
C THR A 562 -34.59 -41.68 58.22
N VAL A 563 -34.77 -42.78 57.49
CA VAL A 563 -36.06 -43.49 57.38
C VAL A 563 -36.06 -44.63 58.41
N PRO A 564 -36.99 -44.66 59.38
CA PRO A 564 -37.07 -45.77 60.34
C PRO A 564 -37.41 -47.09 59.64
N GLU A 565 -36.67 -48.15 59.98
CA GLU A 565 -36.87 -49.50 59.43
C GLU A 565 -38.32 -49.98 59.56
N GLY A 566 -38.85 -50.53 58.45
CA GLY A 566 -40.09 -51.29 58.45
C GLY A 566 -41.32 -50.63 57.81
N LYS A 567 -41.19 -49.44 57.17
CA LYS A 567 -42.27 -48.89 56.33
C LYS A 567 -41.83 -48.68 54.89
N ASN A 568 -42.38 -49.50 53.98
CA ASN A 568 -42.35 -49.24 52.54
C ASN A 568 -43.20 -48.00 52.24
N ILE A 569 -42.57 -46.91 51.81
CA ILE A 569 -43.29 -45.79 51.19
C ILE A 569 -43.26 -46.03 49.68
N ARG A 570 -44.43 -46.31 49.09
CA ARG A 570 -44.61 -46.30 47.63
C ARG A 570 -44.96 -44.87 47.20
N TYR A 571 -44.14 -44.28 46.36
CA TYR A 571 -44.49 -43.05 45.64
C TYR A 571 -44.91 -43.44 44.22
N GLY A 572 -46.12 -43.06 43.81
CA GLY A 572 -46.55 -43.13 42.41
C GLY A 572 -46.44 -41.75 41.79
N PHE A 573 -45.72 -41.63 40.68
CA PHE A 573 -45.69 -40.44 39.85
C PHE A 573 -46.62 -40.63 38.65
N ARG A 574 -47.29 -39.55 38.24
CA ARG A 574 -48.09 -39.51 37.03
C ARG A 574 -47.46 -38.47 36.11
N ALA A 575 -46.87 -38.91 35.01
CA ALA A 575 -46.40 -38.03 33.95
C ALA A 575 -47.40 -38.12 32.78
N SER A 576 -47.89 -36.97 32.31
CA SER A 576 -48.75 -36.88 31.12
C SER A 576 -48.03 -36.07 30.06
N ILE A 577 -47.78 -36.66 28.89
CA ILE A 577 -47.25 -35.92 27.74
C ILE A 577 -48.44 -35.54 26.86
N THR A 578 -48.65 -34.24 26.67
CA THR A 578 -49.68 -33.71 25.76
C THR A 578 -49.02 -33.17 24.51
N ALA A 579 -48.98 -33.95 23.43
CA ALA A 579 -48.56 -33.45 22.12
C ALA A 579 -49.76 -32.79 21.42
N LYS A 580 -49.64 -31.51 21.05
CA LYS A 580 -50.64 -30.83 20.23
C LYS A 580 -50.34 -31.15 18.76
N VAL A 581 -50.93 -32.24 18.27
CA VAL A 581 -50.76 -32.67 16.88
C VAL A 581 -51.81 -32.00 16.00
N SER A 582 -51.65 -30.70 15.72
CA SER A 582 -52.57 -29.99 14.82
C SER A 582 -52.21 -30.07 13.35
N GLU A 583 -51.03 -30.60 12.98
CA GLU A 583 -50.49 -30.48 11.62
C GLU A 583 -49.91 -31.77 10.99
N LEU A 584 -50.06 -32.95 11.62
CA LEU A 584 -49.66 -34.19 10.93
C LEU A 584 -50.68 -34.56 9.83
N PRO A 585 -50.26 -34.84 8.59
CA PRO A 585 -51.13 -35.37 7.55
C PRO A 585 -51.71 -36.74 7.94
N ASP A 586 -52.76 -37.21 7.25
CA ASP A 586 -53.34 -38.53 7.52
C ASP A 586 -52.32 -39.65 7.23
N GLY A 587 -52.15 -40.61 8.17
CA GLY A 587 -51.31 -41.80 7.99
C GLY A 587 -50.05 -41.92 8.87
N TYR A 588 -49.80 -41.00 9.82
CA TYR A 588 -48.67 -41.06 10.75
C TYR A 588 -49.05 -41.64 12.12
N TYR A 589 -48.07 -42.26 12.82
CA TYR A 589 -48.28 -42.94 14.11
C TYR A 589 -47.19 -42.59 15.13
N ILE A 590 -47.53 -42.64 16.43
CA ILE A 590 -46.56 -42.49 17.53
C ILE A 590 -46.32 -43.86 18.16
N ARG A 591 -45.05 -44.28 18.23
CA ARG A 591 -44.65 -45.58 18.78
C ARG A 591 -43.94 -45.40 20.14
N TRP A 592 -44.39 -46.14 21.15
CA TRP A 592 -43.77 -46.19 22.48
C TRP A 592 -43.22 -47.59 22.74
N PHE A 593 -42.23 -47.74 23.62
CA PHE A 593 -41.68 -49.05 24.04
C PHE A 593 -42.68 -49.80 24.96
N SER A 594 -43.91 -50.01 24.48
CA SER A 594 -44.88 -51.04 24.89
C SER A 594 -46.13 -50.95 24.00
N GLY A 595 -45.97 -51.23 22.70
CA GLY A 595 -47.09 -51.46 21.77
C GLY A 595 -47.56 -50.26 20.94
N ASP A 596 -48.18 -50.57 19.80
CA ASP A 596 -48.64 -49.62 18.79
C ASP A 596 -50.05 -49.10 19.14
N THR A 597 -50.24 -47.77 19.21
CA THR A 597 -51.58 -47.16 19.35
C THR A 597 -51.94 -46.39 18.08
N PRO A 598 -52.99 -46.77 17.34
CA PRO A 598 -53.43 -46.01 16.17
C PRO A 598 -54.08 -44.68 16.57
N LEU A 599 -53.75 -43.60 15.87
CA LEU A 599 -54.41 -42.30 16.02
C LEU A 599 -55.82 -42.38 15.39
N GLY A 600 -56.86 -42.30 16.22
CA GLY A 600 -58.24 -42.11 15.75
C GLY A 600 -58.50 -40.69 15.25
N GLU A 601 -59.56 -40.52 14.44
CA GLU A 601 -59.91 -39.28 13.72
C GLU A 601 -59.87 -37.98 14.55
N LYS A 602 -59.47 -36.90 13.87
CA LYS A 602 -59.16 -35.54 14.37
C LYS A 602 -59.85 -35.13 15.68
N GLY A 603 -59.04 -34.92 16.70
CA GLY A 603 -59.37 -34.09 17.85
C GLY A 603 -59.06 -34.76 19.18
N LYS A 604 -57.91 -34.38 19.79
CA LYS A 604 -57.47 -34.70 21.16
C LYS A 604 -57.58 -36.18 21.55
N THR A 605 -56.51 -36.92 21.34
CA THR A 605 -56.30 -38.21 22.00
C THR A 605 -55.48 -38.01 23.27
N GLU A 606 -56.09 -38.13 24.45
CA GLU A 606 -55.37 -38.30 25.72
C GLU A 606 -55.07 -39.78 25.93
N CYS A 607 -53.79 -40.15 25.98
CA CYS A 607 -53.36 -41.51 26.36
C CYS A 607 -52.60 -41.45 27.70
N THR A 608 -52.95 -42.35 28.62
CA THR A 608 -52.30 -42.47 29.93
C THR A 608 -51.25 -43.58 29.90
N LEU A 609 -50.00 -43.27 30.24
CA LEU A 609 -48.95 -44.26 30.41
C LEU A 609 -49.06 -44.91 31.80
N VAL A 610 -48.90 -46.23 31.89
CA VAL A 610 -48.67 -46.94 33.17
C VAL A 610 -47.40 -47.78 32.98
N THR A 611 -46.34 -47.49 33.74
CA THR A 611 -45.07 -48.23 33.64
C THR A 611 -44.51 -48.63 35.01
N ASP A 612 -43.78 -49.76 35.01
CA ASP A 612 -42.89 -50.30 36.05
C ASP A 612 -41.54 -49.50 36.11
N PRO A 613 -40.60 -49.78 37.04
CA PRO A 613 -39.63 -48.77 37.52
C PRO A 613 -38.56 -48.36 36.48
N LEU A 614 -38.12 -47.09 36.61
CA LEU A 614 -37.14 -46.41 35.77
C LEU A 614 -35.81 -47.17 35.60
N GLU A 615 -35.20 -47.07 34.41
CA GLU A 615 -33.77 -47.30 34.26
C GLU A 615 -32.95 -46.16 34.90
N ALA A 616 -31.72 -46.46 35.29
CA ALA A 616 -30.91 -45.69 36.24
C ALA A 616 -30.51 -44.27 35.77
N ASP A 617 -30.75 -43.90 34.52
CA ASP A 617 -30.38 -42.61 33.94
C ASP A 617 -31.58 -41.65 33.73
N GLY A 618 -32.81 -42.09 33.98
CA GLY A 618 -33.98 -41.21 33.93
C GLY A 618 -34.47 -40.84 32.53
N THR A 619 -33.94 -41.43 31.46
CA THR A 619 -34.21 -40.98 30.08
C THR A 619 -35.42 -41.66 29.45
N PHE A 620 -36.31 -40.90 28.80
CA PHE A 620 -37.39 -41.43 27.95
C PHE A 620 -37.14 -41.07 26.47
N ILE A 621 -37.18 -42.05 25.57
CA ILE A 621 -36.99 -41.82 24.13
C ILE A 621 -38.33 -41.97 23.40
N VAL A 622 -38.77 -40.92 22.72
CA VAL A 622 -39.97 -40.92 21.86
C VAL A 622 -39.55 -40.89 20.40
N LYS A 623 -40.06 -41.82 19.59
CA LYS A 623 -39.80 -41.86 18.13
C LYS A 623 -41.10 -41.64 17.37
N ILE A 624 -41.08 -40.70 16.44
CA ILE A 624 -42.18 -40.45 15.51
C ILE A 624 -41.84 -41.12 14.18
N THR A 625 -42.75 -41.96 13.68
CA THR A 625 -42.54 -42.73 12.46
C THR A 625 -43.75 -42.67 11.54
N ASP A 626 -43.56 -42.91 10.24
CA ASP A 626 -44.66 -43.11 9.29
C ASP A 626 -45.39 -44.46 9.53
N SER A 627 -46.46 -44.72 8.77
CA SER A 627 -47.21 -45.99 8.81
C SER A 627 -46.37 -47.23 8.51
N ALA A 628 -45.20 -47.07 7.90
CA ALA A 628 -44.27 -48.15 7.58
C ALA A 628 -43.14 -48.30 8.63
N GLY A 629 -43.04 -47.40 9.61
CA GLY A 629 -42.06 -47.43 10.69
C GLY A 629 -40.77 -46.65 10.42
N ASN A 630 -40.71 -45.83 9.36
CA ASN A 630 -39.53 -45.02 9.05
C ASN A 630 -39.50 -43.71 9.85
N PRO A 631 -38.31 -43.18 10.24
CA PRO A 631 -38.18 -41.90 10.94
C PRO A 631 -38.68 -40.74 10.09
N VAL A 632 -39.39 -39.80 10.69
CA VAL A 632 -39.91 -38.60 10.03
C VAL A 632 -39.14 -37.36 10.49
N ASP A 633 -38.88 -36.42 9.59
CA ASP A 633 -38.29 -35.12 9.94
C ASP A 633 -39.30 -34.25 10.70
N THR A 634 -38.91 -33.79 11.89
CA THR A 634 -39.81 -33.12 12.86
C THR A 634 -39.45 -31.66 13.12
N ALA A 635 -38.63 -31.05 12.26
CA ALA A 635 -38.11 -29.70 12.44
C ALA A 635 -39.19 -28.61 12.61
N ASN A 636 -40.39 -28.81 12.05
CA ASN A 636 -41.50 -27.85 12.09
C ASN A 636 -42.64 -28.24 13.05
N ILE A 637 -42.47 -29.26 13.90
CA ILE A 637 -43.49 -29.67 14.87
C ILE A 637 -43.23 -28.97 16.19
N GLU A 638 -44.19 -28.14 16.64
CA GLU A 638 -44.14 -27.50 17.94
C GLU A 638 -44.29 -28.55 19.06
N LYS A 639 -43.27 -28.68 19.92
CA LYS A 639 -43.21 -29.70 20.98
C LYS A 639 -43.40 -29.00 22.33
N SER A 640 -44.37 -29.47 23.12
CA SER A 640 -44.51 -29.04 24.53
C SER A 640 -44.62 -30.26 25.43
N VAL A 641 -43.95 -30.21 26.58
CA VAL A 641 -44.03 -31.24 27.63
C VAL A 641 -44.54 -30.54 28.88
N THR A 642 -45.68 -30.98 29.40
CA THR A 642 -46.24 -30.45 30.65
C THR A 642 -46.10 -31.50 31.74
N ILE A 643 -45.30 -31.20 32.77
CA ILE A 643 -45.18 -32.05 33.94
C ILE A 643 -46.02 -31.44 35.05
N SER A 644 -47.13 -32.08 35.41
CA SER A 644 -47.95 -31.65 36.55
C SER A 644 -47.64 -32.53 37.77
N VAL A 645 -47.17 -31.90 38.85
CA VAL A 645 -46.84 -32.60 40.10
C VAL A 645 -47.91 -32.26 41.13
N ASP A 646 -48.67 -33.27 41.58
CA ASP A 646 -49.71 -33.06 42.58
C ASP A 646 -49.11 -32.75 43.96
N SER A 647 -49.71 -31.78 44.64
CA SER A 647 -49.08 -30.99 45.70
C SER A 647 -48.61 -31.80 46.92
N GLY A 648 -47.34 -31.62 47.27
CA GLY A 648 -46.73 -32.01 48.55
C GLY A 648 -45.30 -31.49 48.64
N PHE A 649 -44.76 -31.27 49.84
CA PHE A 649 -43.48 -30.59 50.11
C PHE A 649 -42.25 -31.17 49.36
N PHE A 650 -42.34 -32.42 48.87
CA PHE A 650 -41.32 -33.10 48.05
C PHE A 650 -41.46 -32.88 46.52
N ALA A 651 -42.60 -32.37 46.05
CA ALA A 651 -42.84 -32.08 44.62
C ALA A 651 -41.93 -30.95 44.09
N ARG A 652 -41.67 -29.93 44.93
CA ARG A 652 -40.73 -28.84 44.59
C ARG A 652 -39.28 -29.32 44.49
N PHE A 653 -38.93 -30.37 45.22
CA PHE A 653 -37.59 -30.96 45.25
C PHE A 653 -37.27 -31.77 43.99
N ILE A 654 -38.25 -32.49 43.43
CA ILE A 654 -38.07 -33.29 42.21
C ILE A 654 -38.18 -32.43 40.94
N SER A 655 -39.07 -31.42 40.91
CA SER A 655 -39.08 -30.46 39.79
C SER A 655 -37.76 -29.70 39.64
N PHE A 656 -37.04 -29.46 40.75
CA PHE A 656 -35.74 -28.80 40.76
C PHE A 656 -34.60 -29.70 40.23
N ILE A 657 -34.63 -31.00 40.54
CA ILE A 657 -33.66 -31.99 40.06
C ILE A 657 -33.75 -32.19 38.53
N LEU A 658 -34.97 -32.20 37.96
CA LEU A 658 -35.16 -32.37 36.52
C LEU A 658 -34.69 -31.14 35.70
N LEU A 659 -34.82 -29.93 36.24
CA LEU A 659 -34.27 -28.69 35.64
C LEU A 659 -32.74 -28.68 35.61
N ILE A 660 -32.08 -29.26 36.62
CA ILE A 660 -30.62 -29.34 36.72
C ILE A 660 -30.05 -30.32 35.67
N PHE A 661 -30.68 -31.49 35.49
CA PHE A 661 -30.22 -32.46 34.48
C PHE A 661 -30.35 -31.93 33.04
N ALA A 662 -31.35 -31.10 32.75
CA ALA A 662 -31.49 -30.45 31.43
C ALA A 662 -30.29 -29.53 31.12
N ARG A 663 -29.77 -28.82 32.13
CA ARG A 663 -28.67 -27.84 31.99
C ARG A 663 -27.28 -28.48 31.83
N ILE A 664 -27.09 -29.70 32.35
CA ILE A 664 -25.80 -30.42 32.33
C ILE A 664 -25.51 -31.07 30.97
N SER A 665 -26.52 -31.31 30.12
CA SER A 665 -26.34 -32.10 28.90
C SER A 665 -25.86 -31.33 27.65
N GLY A 666 -25.66 -30.00 27.75
CA GLY A 666 -24.97 -29.19 26.73
C GLY A 666 -25.58 -29.21 25.32
N LYS A 667 -26.84 -29.61 25.17
CA LYS A 667 -27.58 -29.56 23.90
C LYS A 667 -28.63 -28.47 23.97
N ASP A 668 -28.57 -27.55 23.02
CA ASP A 668 -29.57 -26.51 22.79
C ASP A 668 -30.97 -27.13 22.67
N ILE A 669 -31.76 -26.99 23.73
CA ILE A 669 -33.22 -27.14 23.68
C ILE A 669 -33.81 -25.98 24.48
N ILE A 670 -34.33 -25.01 23.71
CA ILE A 670 -35.48 -24.13 23.94
C ILE A 670 -35.80 -23.83 25.41
N GLU A 671 -35.64 -22.54 25.76
CA GLU A 671 -36.15 -21.91 26.99
C GLU A 671 -37.59 -22.37 27.32
N ILE A 672 -37.81 -22.71 28.59
CA ILE A 672 -39.14 -22.70 29.22
C ILE A 672 -39.20 -21.49 30.13
#